data_AF-A0A1Q9CQM8-F1
#
_entry.id   AF-A0A1Q9CQM8-F1
#
_cell.length_a   1.000
_cell.length_b   1.000
_cell.length_c   1.000
_cell.angle_alpha   90.00
_cell.angle_beta   90.00
_cell.angle_gamma   90.00
#
_symmetry.space_group_name_H-M   'P 1'
#
loop_
_entity.id
_entity.type
_entity.pdbx_description
1 polymer ?
#
loop_
_entity_poly.entity_id
_entity_poly.type
_entity_poly.pdbx_seq_one_letter_code
_entity_poly.pdbx_strand_id
1 'polypeptide(L)'
;MENGMQENWQRLLLPGRLIGEALAQDDHCLSLEECCTAGVGSADYDFSSPQFTAEIAGKGLPNFGAAHFTRQGMLPEIQRFWRSFDSRIVLWKYADLDMQEMTDYTGVSQQVIAAAVVRPKDFVVDADYFLILATPLEVSLHALRFAPGSDRLLQPMPTQYAVATDDVLTTALAADAASGRIFLGGNDGCIHELQYSEDESSWLRRPRKCRKVAVSWNLQSQLPVALQRICVTMFGQSESVVQLATESSRGLLIALSSLSNISIFHVPAGQRNSQGRLEEKPVVQLCSITQSSIASEVGRIKARLFPGLLAANSRGLNPFGAVAAATGLASQPPRLVKVWPVEKTQGGSIVACAVAEDGTRVFLKGVFRASSSVPTSDVNSPGNGTQQRCNQITSVAVHHVRFLDALAPKNLRVKDALWEDGVTLLQCQVSEHDSASSAFAGGRAGGAEMPEYVNAVVVLSTDLRVIAQRQGRNRSPWLQHASLAEHVDTVHLHRSGSAVPEILGIAMLPRPVSKPVEQLFSKGNGLVLPVLHLSELAKQQLVPAPSFIIISGIGAHILRKTQPINVLQGLLLNGNMAQLQDFVNQFTAEQVCAMCFQTLTQAMPKISARSNASRPDKIDASSASRNKLRVAKTDMLAQPSSSLASTASLRDPAEEVLLLRTEQFLLSPQLSVQMGFSQVLPALQGPQMSAQTSPLGYPVMFQSAARLSARLRGLYSYLSRLIRPFWLSPVMLVSWPPAQAEKPKRKRPDEWWPPPPDPAPVAKGAQWRCAFSKPQRSYAQSELSLLKMTLDRCLPRLVRTEPGLADGGFAGASISQEEVDAAQGALRIVAASLEALDFLDLLSGCTAAMSSGSCPAEVLQRFSELTFRDLVCQPEAQQVLQRLMQAGVVASRDLSRCPTLFSQSDLEIQESFEVLRMVQESLTAAGAGTSMLEIARLSNLTHRALSVLERHAARVNLTEAAGRLRAVGACKGLVALCSSVAKARDSKDEAMRPHDASNPRIQQLHYARLECYQIVLGILDDFLSFARQRPGMQSNFALLQPLQDDGGGSARILDLPELLPSHIQESDATSILDALLRHCLEGRQYQADELFHFCVLKWMMQSGLPPYRYKSPYLKNFLQVHAKDDPEILCRYLQHNGRWAEACDAYLSLARDSGTIYRVGGPSNLSGSQQQILLLQKAAMCARMPHSNRRVEPILRMMTEVTAMRTESSRETPDMHSSIARRPLS
;
A
#
# COMPACT_ATOMS: atom_id res chain seq x y z
N MET A 1 -19.06 10.42 23.64
CA MET A 1 -18.04 11.14 22.85
C MET A 1 -16.99 10.21 22.23
N GLU A 2 -16.81 8.95 22.67
CA GLU A 2 -16.24 7.88 21.81
C GLU A 2 -16.92 7.84 20.43
N ASN A 3 -18.22 8.15 20.41
CA ASN A 3 -19.01 8.35 19.20
C ASN A 3 -18.36 9.29 18.18
N GLY A 4 -17.69 10.38 18.54
CA GLY A 4 -17.21 11.35 17.55
C GLY A 4 -16.07 10.84 16.65
N MET A 5 -15.16 10.02 17.20
CA MET A 5 -14.03 9.47 16.46
C MET A 5 -14.39 8.12 15.80
N GLN A 6 -15.19 7.29 16.48
CA GLN A 6 -15.83 6.12 15.84
C GLN A 6 -16.73 6.55 14.68
N GLU A 7 -17.49 7.64 14.80
CA GLU A 7 -18.28 8.22 13.71
C GLU A 7 -17.40 8.68 12.55
N ASN A 8 -16.23 9.28 12.81
CA ASN A 8 -15.34 9.75 11.74
C ASN A 8 -14.76 8.60 10.91
N TRP A 9 -14.36 7.48 11.52
CA TRP A 9 -13.91 6.30 10.78
C TRP A 9 -15.05 5.58 10.06
N GLN A 10 -16.21 5.45 10.70
CA GLN A 10 -17.41 4.95 10.04
C GLN A 10 -17.75 5.77 8.79
N ARG A 11 -17.50 7.08 8.82
CA ARG A 11 -17.63 8.00 7.67
C ARG A 11 -16.52 7.82 6.61
N LEU A 12 -15.40 7.16 6.92
CA LEU A 12 -14.31 6.85 5.99
C LEU A 12 -14.38 5.42 5.40
N LEU A 13 -15.16 4.52 6.00
CA LEU A 13 -15.38 3.16 5.46
C LEU A 13 -16.06 3.18 4.08
N LEU A 14 -17.09 4.01 3.91
CA LEU A 14 -17.79 4.18 2.64
C LEU A 14 -16.86 4.67 1.52
N PRO A 15 -16.15 5.81 1.65
CA PRO A 15 -15.24 6.28 0.61
C PRO A 15 -14.09 5.29 0.35
N GLY A 16 -13.55 4.63 1.40
CA GLY A 16 -12.53 3.60 1.24
C GLY A 16 -13.02 2.39 0.44
N ARG A 17 -14.29 1.97 0.63
CA ARG A 17 -14.93 0.91 -0.16
C ARG A 17 -15.11 1.33 -1.63
N LEU A 18 -15.59 2.55 -1.89
CA LEU A 18 -15.81 3.07 -3.24
C LEU A 18 -14.50 3.18 -4.04
N ILE A 19 -13.40 3.55 -3.38
CA ILE A 19 -12.05 3.49 -3.96
C ILE A 19 -11.66 2.05 -4.31
N GLY A 20 -11.90 1.09 -3.40
CA GLY A 20 -11.64 -0.32 -3.66
C GLY A 20 -12.44 -0.88 -4.84
N GLU A 21 -13.71 -0.50 -4.96
CA GLU A 21 -14.55 -0.84 -6.12
C GLU A 21 -13.98 -0.25 -7.43
N ALA A 22 -13.61 1.03 -7.42
CA ALA A 22 -13.02 1.70 -8.58
C ALA A 22 -11.68 1.09 -9.02
N LEU A 23 -10.80 0.74 -8.05
CA LEU A 23 -9.55 0.05 -8.33
C LEU A 23 -9.80 -1.33 -8.95
N ALA A 24 -10.77 -2.09 -8.43
CA ALA A 24 -11.13 -3.40 -8.97
C ALA A 24 -11.72 -3.30 -10.40
N GLN A 25 -12.47 -2.24 -10.69
CA GLN A 25 -12.97 -1.95 -12.04
C GLN A 25 -11.84 -1.62 -13.02
N ASP A 26 -10.86 -0.81 -12.61
CA ASP A 26 -9.68 -0.49 -13.42
C ASP A 26 -8.75 -1.72 -13.60
N ASP A 27 -8.70 -2.62 -12.62
CA ASP A 27 -7.92 -3.87 -12.63
C ASP A 27 -8.49 -4.98 -13.49
N HIS A 28 -9.79 -4.89 -13.81
CA HIS A 28 -10.47 -5.82 -14.70
C HIS A 28 -10.09 -5.53 -16.17
N CYS A 29 -8.80 -5.54 -16.46
CA CYS A 29 -8.28 -5.58 -17.83
C CYS A 29 -8.43 -7.00 -18.34
N LEU A 30 -9.23 -7.19 -19.38
CA LEU A 30 -9.42 -8.50 -19.98
C LEU A 30 -8.08 -8.99 -20.55
N SER A 31 -7.68 -10.19 -20.16
CA SER A 31 -6.55 -10.84 -20.79
C SER A 31 -6.83 -11.05 -22.29
N LEU A 32 -5.78 -11.17 -23.11
CA LEU A 32 -5.95 -11.54 -24.53
C LEU A 32 -6.72 -12.86 -24.67
N GLU A 33 -6.58 -13.78 -23.70
CA GLU A 33 -7.33 -15.05 -23.70
C GLU A 33 -8.84 -14.86 -23.54
N GLU A 34 -9.28 -13.88 -22.75
CA GLU A 34 -10.70 -13.56 -22.57
C GLU A 34 -11.27 -12.78 -23.78
N CYS A 35 -10.45 -11.94 -24.41
CA CYS A 35 -10.85 -11.14 -25.58
C CYS A 35 -10.83 -11.93 -26.90
N CYS A 36 -9.97 -12.94 -26.99
CA CYS A 36 -9.81 -13.79 -28.16
C CYS A 36 -10.52 -15.12 -27.93
N THR A 37 -11.77 -15.22 -28.39
CA THR A 37 -12.54 -16.46 -28.28
C THR A 37 -11.95 -17.56 -29.17
N ALA A 38 -11.81 -18.76 -28.61
CA ALA A 38 -11.16 -19.90 -29.26
C ALA A 38 -11.91 -20.33 -30.53
N GLY A 39 -11.19 -20.46 -31.65
CA GLY A 39 -11.72 -20.96 -32.93
C GLY A 39 -12.75 -20.05 -33.61
N VAL A 40 -13.00 -18.87 -33.02
CA VAL A 40 -13.76 -17.76 -33.61
C VAL A 40 -12.71 -16.80 -34.16
N GLY A 41 -12.91 -16.25 -35.36
CA GLY A 41 -12.07 -15.12 -35.81
C GLY A 41 -12.78 -13.80 -35.52
N SER A 42 -12.11 -12.68 -35.70
CA SER A 42 -12.75 -11.36 -35.63
C SER A 42 -12.22 -10.39 -36.67
N ALA A 43 -13.04 -9.38 -37.00
CA ALA A 43 -12.69 -8.27 -37.87
C ALA A 43 -13.36 -6.98 -37.36
N ASP A 44 -13.47 -6.85 -36.04
CA ASP A 44 -14.09 -5.71 -35.37
C ASP A 44 -13.12 -4.52 -35.39
N TYR A 45 -13.05 -3.86 -36.55
CA TYR A 45 -12.21 -2.70 -36.80
C TYR A 45 -13.07 -1.46 -37.00
N ASP A 46 -12.66 -0.38 -36.34
CA ASP A 46 -13.21 0.93 -36.56
C ASP A 46 -12.24 1.81 -37.35
N PHE A 47 -12.72 2.36 -38.46
CA PHE A 47 -11.98 3.29 -39.31
C PHE A 47 -12.43 4.75 -39.09
N SER A 48 -13.26 5.01 -38.07
CA SER A 48 -13.86 6.33 -37.83
C SER A 48 -12.87 7.29 -37.18
N SER A 49 -12.46 8.33 -37.92
CA SER A 49 -11.57 9.44 -37.53
C SER A 49 -10.16 9.06 -37.02
N PRO A 50 -9.09 9.76 -37.44
CA PRO A 50 -7.72 9.44 -37.00
C PRO A 50 -7.52 9.65 -35.50
N GLN A 51 -6.93 8.66 -34.83
CA GLN A 51 -6.53 8.74 -33.42
C GLN A 51 -5.07 9.11 -33.24
N PHE A 52 -4.28 9.09 -34.32
CA PHE A 52 -2.87 9.41 -34.28
C PHE A 52 -2.57 10.67 -35.07
N THR A 53 -1.72 11.52 -34.50
CA THR A 53 -1.18 12.69 -35.21
C THR A 53 0.27 12.44 -35.56
N ALA A 54 0.61 12.62 -36.84
CA ALA A 54 1.98 12.53 -37.33
C ALA A 54 2.55 13.94 -37.53
N GLU A 55 3.59 14.26 -36.77
CA GLU A 55 4.32 15.53 -36.88
C GLU A 55 5.71 15.29 -37.48
N ILE A 56 6.13 16.13 -38.43
CA ILE A 56 7.51 16.12 -38.94
C ILE A 56 8.38 16.80 -37.89
N ALA A 57 9.27 16.05 -37.26
CA ALA A 57 9.94 16.51 -36.05
C ALA A 57 11.39 17.01 -36.29
N GLY A 58 12.06 16.54 -37.34
CA GLY A 58 13.47 16.87 -37.58
C GLY A 58 13.87 16.87 -39.05
N LYS A 59 15.11 17.29 -39.31
CA LYS A 59 15.75 17.12 -40.62
C LYS A 59 15.90 15.62 -40.90
N GLY A 60 15.98 15.24 -42.17
CA GLY A 60 16.21 13.85 -42.59
C GLY A 60 17.45 13.23 -41.96
N LEU A 61 17.69 11.96 -42.28
CA LEU A 61 18.90 11.24 -41.87
C LEU A 61 20.19 12.07 -42.07
N PRO A 62 21.24 11.80 -41.27
CA PRO A 62 22.51 12.46 -41.47
C PRO A 62 22.97 12.28 -42.92
N ASN A 63 23.45 13.38 -43.53
CA ASN A 63 24.00 13.30 -44.87
C ASN A 63 25.40 12.67 -44.78
N PHE A 64 25.50 11.38 -45.12
CA PHE A 64 26.76 10.64 -45.19
C PHE A 64 27.46 10.78 -46.56
N GLY A 65 27.04 11.74 -47.40
CA GLY A 65 27.58 11.92 -48.75
C GLY A 65 27.25 10.73 -49.66
N ALA A 66 28.13 10.43 -50.61
CA ALA A 66 27.99 9.31 -51.54
C ALA A 66 28.36 7.93 -50.94
N ALA A 67 28.52 7.82 -49.62
CA ALA A 67 28.90 6.56 -48.97
C ALA A 67 27.74 5.54 -49.05
N HIS A 68 27.97 4.40 -49.70
CA HIS A 68 27.02 3.30 -49.75
C HIS A 68 26.97 2.60 -48.39
N PHE A 69 25.80 2.56 -47.77
CA PHE A 69 25.58 1.80 -46.53
C PHE A 69 25.18 0.36 -46.84
N THR A 70 25.47 -0.56 -45.91
CA THR A 70 25.28 -2.00 -46.10
C THR A 70 24.05 -2.53 -45.35
N ARG A 71 23.95 -2.19 -44.08
CA ARG A 71 22.85 -2.58 -43.17
C ARG A 71 22.53 -1.44 -42.22
N GLN A 72 21.31 -1.45 -41.68
CA GLN A 72 20.85 -0.48 -40.70
C GLN A 72 19.75 -1.11 -39.83
N GLY A 73 19.43 -0.46 -38.72
CA GLY A 73 18.29 -0.86 -37.89
C GLY A 73 18.12 -0.01 -36.64
N MET A 74 17.11 -0.38 -35.86
CA MET A 74 16.81 0.20 -34.55
C MET A 74 17.39 -0.68 -33.43
N LEU A 75 17.88 -0.04 -32.37
CA LEU A 75 18.27 -0.65 -31.10
C LEU A 75 17.46 0.03 -29.98
N PRO A 76 16.17 -0.33 -29.81
CA PRO A 76 15.26 0.35 -28.90
C PRO A 76 15.69 0.28 -27.43
N GLU A 77 16.40 -0.78 -27.03
CA GLU A 77 16.89 -1.01 -25.67
C GLU A 77 17.85 0.11 -25.19
N ILE A 78 18.59 0.71 -26.13
CA ILE A 78 19.52 1.82 -25.90
C ILE A 78 19.10 3.12 -26.60
N GLN A 79 17.89 3.12 -27.18
CA GLN A 79 17.33 4.25 -27.93
C GLN A 79 18.24 4.75 -29.07
N ARG A 80 18.92 3.84 -29.76
CA ARG A 80 19.84 4.17 -30.86
C ARG A 80 19.33 3.67 -32.20
N PHE A 81 19.56 4.45 -33.25
CA PHE A 81 19.54 3.96 -34.62
C PHE A 81 20.98 3.68 -35.02
N TRP A 82 21.21 2.60 -35.76
CA TRP A 82 22.54 2.26 -36.27
C TRP A 82 22.52 2.13 -37.79
N ARG A 83 23.65 2.48 -38.39
CA ARG A 83 23.92 2.28 -39.81
C ARG A 83 25.35 1.79 -39.98
N SER A 84 25.54 0.80 -40.84
CA SER A 84 26.84 0.26 -41.19
C SER A 84 27.26 0.68 -42.60
N PHE A 85 28.54 0.97 -42.74
CA PHE A 85 29.27 1.22 -43.97
C PHE A 85 30.42 0.20 -44.00
N ASP A 86 30.13 -1.00 -44.51
CA ASP A 86 30.98 -2.16 -44.43
C ASP A 86 31.33 -2.54 -42.97
N SER A 87 32.55 -2.25 -42.53
CA SER A 87 33.07 -2.53 -41.18
C SER A 87 32.93 -1.35 -40.20
N ARG A 88 32.53 -0.16 -40.68
CA ARG A 88 32.25 1.00 -39.84
C ARG A 88 30.78 1.00 -39.44
N ILE A 89 30.48 1.25 -38.17
CA ILE A 89 29.14 1.44 -37.64
C ILE A 89 29.02 2.85 -37.09
N VAL A 90 27.91 3.51 -37.39
CA VAL A 90 27.54 4.80 -36.82
C VAL A 90 26.27 4.61 -36.00
N LEU A 91 26.29 5.03 -34.74
CA LEU A 91 25.15 5.00 -33.84
C LEU A 91 24.78 6.43 -33.42
N TRP A 92 23.48 6.73 -33.37
CA TRP A 92 22.98 8.01 -32.84
C TRP A 92 21.63 7.82 -32.15
N LYS A 93 21.30 8.72 -31.22
CA LYS A 93 20.03 8.68 -30.50
C LYS A 93 18.91 9.06 -31.45
N TYR A 94 17.92 8.19 -31.66
CA TYR A 94 16.82 8.52 -32.58
C TYR A 94 15.90 9.62 -32.02
N ALA A 95 15.91 9.86 -30.71
CA ALA A 95 15.21 10.99 -30.10
C ALA A 95 15.96 12.33 -30.23
N ASP A 96 17.26 12.32 -30.60
CA ASP A 96 18.03 13.53 -30.89
C ASP A 96 17.81 13.92 -32.36
N LEU A 97 16.82 14.79 -32.57
CA LEU A 97 16.37 15.23 -33.90
C LEU A 97 17.37 16.17 -34.59
N ASP A 98 18.23 16.82 -33.82
CA ASP A 98 19.32 17.66 -34.32
C ASP A 98 20.59 16.85 -34.62
N MET A 99 20.61 15.57 -34.20
CA MET A 99 21.65 14.59 -34.47
C MET A 99 23.05 15.09 -34.10
N GLN A 100 23.17 15.78 -32.96
CA GLN A 100 24.43 16.38 -32.52
C GLN A 100 25.39 15.32 -31.97
N GLU A 101 24.85 14.24 -31.38
CA GLU A 101 25.64 13.17 -30.78
C GLU A 101 25.65 11.90 -31.65
N MET A 102 26.66 11.78 -32.52
CA MET A 102 26.96 10.56 -33.27
C MET A 102 28.17 9.83 -32.68
N THR A 103 28.10 8.51 -32.68
CA THR A 103 29.18 7.63 -32.22
C THR A 103 29.62 6.74 -33.38
N ASP A 104 30.82 7.00 -33.90
CA ASP A 104 31.48 6.16 -34.88
C ASP A 104 32.24 5.02 -34.21
N TYR A 105 32.12 3.82 -34.78
CA TYR A 105 32.78 2.61 -34.28
C TYR A 105 33.34 1.76 -35.43
N THR A 106 34.59 1.32 -35.30
CA THR A 106 35.32 0.52 -36.30
C THR A 106 35.99 -0.71 -35.66
N GLY A 107 35.37 -1.30 -34.64
CA GLY A 107 35.93 -2.46 -33.94
C GLY A 107 35.63 -3.82 -34.56
N VAL A 108 35.10 -3.86 -35.78
CA VAL A 108 34.91 -5.09 -36.57
C VAL A 108 35.75 -5.03 -37.84
N SER A 109 36.21 -6.17 -38.32
CA SER A 109 37.12 -6.28 -39.47
C SER A 109 36.40 -6.51 -40.80
N GLN A 110 35.13 -6.92 -40.75
CA GLN A 110 34.33 -7.35 -41.90
C GLN A 110 32.98 -6.63 -41.94
N GLN A 111 32.27 -6.80 -43.05
CA GLN A 111 30.93 -6.25 -43.24
C GLN A 111 29.97 -6.71 -42.15
N VAL A 112 29.23 -5.78 -41.57
CA VAL A 112 28.21 -6.08 -40.55
C VAL A 112 26.96 -6.65 -41.23
N ILE A 113 26.52 -7.83 -40.80
CA ILE A 113 25.33 -8.52 -41.30
C ILE A 113 24.12 -8.20 -40.43
N ALA A 114 24.28 -8.28 -39.11
CA ALA A 114 23.23 -8.06 -38.13
C ALA A 114 23.81 -7.46 -36.84
N ALA A 115 22.99 -6.69 -36.13
CA ALA A 115 23.33 -6.11 -34.84
C ALA A 115 22.16 -6.24 -33.86
N ALA A 116 22.48 -6.45 -32.58
CA ALA A 116 21.51 -6.51 -31.49
C ALA A 116 22.17 -6.02 -30.18
N VAL A 117 21.39 -5.79 -29.14
CA VAL A 117 21.89 -5.34 -27.83
C VAL A 117 21.37 -6.24 -26.71
N VAL A 118 22.21 -6.48 -25.69
CA VAL A 118 21.84 -7.28 -24.51
C VAL A 118 22.43 -6.69 -23.24
N ARG A 119 21.75 -6.85 -22.11
CA ARG A 119 22.34 -6.60 -20.79
C ARG A 119 23.29 -7.73 -20.43
N PRO A 120 24.53 -7.43 -20.00
CA PRO A 120 25.47 -8.48 -19.69
C PRO A 120 25.06 -9.23 -18.42
N LYS A 121 25.53 -10.48 -18.27
CA LYS A 121 25.37 -11.28 -17.04
C LYS A 121 26.03 -10.58 -15.84
N ASP A 122 25.50 -10.84 -14.64
CA ASP A 122 25.89 -10.18 -13.37
C ASP A 122 27.40 -10.16 -13.06
N PHE A 123 28.20 -11.07 -13.62
CA PHE A 123 29.66 -11.09 -13.41
C PHE A 123 30.41 -10.01 -14.21
N VAL A 124 29.76 -9.36 -15.17
CA VAL A 124 30.34 -8.26 -15.96
C VAL A 124 30.02 -6.94 -15.29
N VAL A 125 31.03 -6.30 -14.71
CA VAL A 125 30.86 -5.06 -13.93
C VAL A 125 31.07 -3.79 -14.79
N ASP A 126 31.83 -3.89 -15.88
CA ASP A 126 32.33 -2.75 -16.67
C ASP A 126 31.56 -2.41 -17.95
N ALA A 127 30.36 -2.96 -18.14
CA ALA A 127 29.51 -2.69 -19.30
C ALA A 127 28.04 -2.53 -18.87
N ASP A 128 27.36 -1.50 -19.39
CA ASP A 128 25.92 -1.34 -19.19
C ASP A 128 25.15 -2.28 -20.13
N TYR A 129 25.67 -2.44 -21.35
CA TYR A 129 25.13 -3.30 -22.41
C TYR A 129 26.26 -3.89 -23.25
N PHE A 130 25.98 -5.00 -23.96
CA PHE A 130 26.78 -5.46 -25.09
C PHE A 130 26.10 -5.14 -26.41
N LEU A 131 26.83 -4.55 -27.34
CA LEU A 131 26.51 -4.51 -28.76
C LEU A 131 27.00 -5.81 -29.40
N ILE A 132 26.06 -6.65 -29.83
CA ILE A 132 26.31 -7.90 -30.53
C ILE A 132 26.44 -7.57 -32.01
N LEU A 133 27.58 -7.89 -32.63
CA LEU A 133 27.81 -7.68 -34.06
C LEU A 133 28.10 -9.01 -34.74
N ALA A 134 27.28 -9.35 -35.74
CA ALA A 134 27.49 -10.51 -36.60
C ALA A 134 28.15 -10.07 -37.91
N THR A 135 29.27 -10.70 -38.23
CA THR A 135 29.98 -10.57 -39.51
C THR A 135 29.97 -11.92 -40.25
N PRO A 136 30.43 -12.02 -41.51
CA PRO A 136 30.56 -13.31 -42.18
C PRO A 136 31.47 -14.31 -41.46
N LEU A 137 32.44 -13.85 -40.67
CA LEU A 137 33.47 -14.70 -40.05
C LEU A 137 33.22 -14.99 -38.55
N GLU A 138 32.66 -14.02 -37.83
CA GLU A 138 32.46 -14.14 -36.39
C GLU A 138 31.28 -13.30 -35.88
N VAL A 139 30.75 -13.72 -34.73
CA VAL A 139 29.86 -12.93 -33.88
C VAL A 139 30.64 -12.48 -32.65
N SER A 140 30.75 -11.17 -32.44
CA SER A 140 31.55 -10.56 -31.36
C SER A 140 30.70 -9.65 -30.47
N LEU A 141 31.03 -9.60 -29.17
CA LEU A 141 30.40 -8.71 -28.19
C LEU A 141 31.28 -7.48 -27.95
N HIS A 142 30.66 -6.30 -27.96
CA HIS A 142 31.35 -5.02 -27.76
C HIS A 142 30.69 -4.28 -26.60
N ALA A 143 31.48 -3.84 -25.62
CA ALA A 143 30.97 -3.19 -24.41
C ALA A 143 30.47 -1.77 -24.74
N LEU A 144 29.24 -1.48 -24.33
CA LEU A 144 28.63 -0.16 -24.36
C LEU A 144 28.54 0.40 -22.94
N ARG A 145 28.87 1.68 -22.79
CA ARG A 145 28.78 2.41 -21.54
C ARG A 145 28.13 3.77 -21.76
N PHE A 146 27.31 4.20 -20.81
CA PHE A 146 26.74 5.53 -20.77
C PHE A 146 27.48 6.41 -19.76
N ALA A 147 27.62 7.70 -20.05
CA ALA A 147 28.20 8.62 -19.09
C ALA A 147 27.26 8.78 -17.87
N PRO A 148 27.79 8.78 -16.64
CA PRO A 148 26.98 8.69 -15.42
C PRO A 148 25.98 9.86 -15.33
N GLY A 149 24.70 9.52 -15.14
CA GLY A 149 23.61 10.50 -15.05
C GLY A 149 23.21 11.15 -16.38
N SER A 150 23.69 10.62 -17.52
CA SER A 150 23.36 11.11 -18.85
C SER A 150 23.06 9.97 -19.82
N ASP A 151 22.30 10.26 -20.88
CA ASP A 151 22.05 9.33 -21.97
C ASP A 151 23.17 9.34 -23.02
N ARG A 152 24.31 10.00 -22.76
CA ARG A 152 25.41 10.10 -23.71
C ARG A 152 26.17 8.77 -23.78
N LEU A 153 26.22 8.21 -24.99
CA LEU A 153 26.92 6.95 -25.26
C LEU A 153 28.43 7.23 -25.33
N LEU A 154 29.21 6.52 -24.51
CA LEU A 154 30.67 6.53 -24.60
C LEU A 154 31.13 5.66 -25.77
N GLN A 155 32.38 5.83 -26.19
CA GLN A 155 32.97 5.04 -27.27
C GLN A 155 32.86 3.53 -26.97
N PRO A 156 32.25 2.73 -27.86
CA PRO A 156 32.16 1.28 -27.70
C PRO A 156 33.55 0.67 -27.62
N MET A 157 33.70 -0.36 -26.79
CA MET A 157 34.99 -1.05 -26.61
C MET A 157 34.90 -2.51 -27.06
N PRO A 158 35.86 -3.01 -27.86
CA PRO A 158 35.89 -4.42 -28.23
C PRO A 158 36.16 -5.28 -27.00
N THR A 159 35.52 -6.45 -26.91
CA THR A 159 35.77 -7.42 -25.85
C THR A 159 36.46 -8.68 -26.39
N GLN A 160 36.86 -9.57 -25.50
CA GLN A 160 37.43 -10.88 -25.87
C GLN A 160 36.34 -11.91 -26.22
N TYR A 161 35.07 -11.54 -26.12
CA TYR A 161 33.96 -12.45 -26.33
C TYR A 161 33.58 -12.50 -27.82
N ALA A 162 34.09 -13.51 -28.52
CA ALA A 162 33.77 -13.76 -29.93
C ALA A 162 33.64 -15.26 -30.22
N VAL A 163 32.78 -15.61 -31.19
CA VAL A 163 32.62 -16.97 -31.70
C VAL A 163 32.61 -16.97 -33.23
N ALA A 164 33.24 -17.98 -33.83
CA ALA A 164 33.22 -18.15 -35.29
C ALA A 164 31.81 -18.49 -35.79
N THR A 165 31.44 -17.95 -36.94
CA THR A 165 30.18 -18.23 -37.63
C THR A 165 30.19 -19.56 -38.38
N ASP A 166 31.37 -20.13 -38.61
CA ASP A 166 31.60 -21.39 -39.35
C ASP A 166 30.99 -21.35 -40.77
N ASP A 167 31.24 -20.25 -41.50
CA ASP A 167 30.72 -19.97 -42.86
C ASP A 167 29.18 -19.88 -42.97
N VAL A 168 28.46 -19.91 -41.86
CA VAL A 168 27.00 -19.70 -41.80
C VAL A 168 26.69 -18.24 -41.51
N LEU A 169 25.97 -17.58 -42.40
CA LEU A 169 25.57 -16.18 -42.19
C LEU A 169 24.53 -16.13 -41.07
N THR A 170 24.88 -15.46 -39.97
CA THR A 170 23.94 -15.24 -38.86
C THR A 170 23.01 -14.09 -39.21
N THR A 171 21.78 -14.42 -39.62
CA THR A 171 20.78 -13.47 -40.11
C THR A 171 19.82 -12.98 -39.02
N ALA A 172 19.63 -13.76 -37.96
CA ALA A 172 18.75 -13.42 -36.84
C ALA A 172 19.53 -13.44 -35.51
N LEU A 173 19.33 -12.41 -34.70
CA LEU A 173 19.89 -12.30 -33.35
C LEU A 173 18.75 -12.06 -32.37
N ALA A 174 18.78 -12.77 -31.24
CA ALA A 174 17.91 -12.50 -30.10
C ALA A 174 18.69 -12.66 -28.81
N ALA A 175 18.30 -11.92 -27.79
CA ALA A 175 18.90 -12.05 -26.48
C ALA A 175 17.84 -11.90 -25.39
N ASP A 176 17.93 -12.75 -24.38
CA ASP A 176 17.02 -12.70 -23.25
C ASP A 176 17.47 -11.62 -22.26
N ALA A 177 16.65 -10.57 -22.12
CA ALA A 177 16.99 -9.40 -21.30
C ALA A 177 17.14 -9.72 -19.81
N ALA A 178 16.49 -10.78 -19.32
CA ALA A 178 16.54 -11.19 -17.92
C ALA A 178 17.77 -12.05 -17.58
N SER A 179 18.13 -13.00 -18.44
CA SER A 179 19.26 -13.92 -18.19
C SER A 179 20.58 -13.47 -18.83
N GLY A 180 20.55 -12.57 -19.81
CA GLY A 180 21.72 -12.18 -20.60
C GLY A 180 22.19 -13.26 -21.57
N ARG A 181 21.38 -14.29 -21.84
CA ARG A 181 21.66 -15.36 -22.84
C ARG A 181 21.44 -14.86 -24.26
N ILE A 182 22.26 -15.31 -25.20
CA ILE A 182 22.31 -14.81 -26.58
C ILE A 182 22.08 -15.96 -27.57
N PHE A 183 21.17 -15.77 -28.53
CA PHE A 183 20.79 -16.76 -29.53
C PHE A 183 21.04 -16.24 -30.95
N LEU A 184 21.54 -17.12 -31.79
CA LEU A 184 21.99 -16.87 -33.16
C LEU A 184 21.19 -17.75 -34.12
N GLY A 185 20.53 -17.17 -35.11
CA GLY A 185 19.83 -17.87 -36.18
C GLY A 185 20.61 -17.78 -37.49
N GLY A 186 20.95 -18.93 -38.06
CA GLY A 186 21.69 -19.03 -39.32
C GLY A 186 20.79 -19.06 -40.56
N ASN A 187 21.37 -18.70 -41.70
CA ASN A 187 20.76 -18.89 -43.02
C ASN A 187 20.62 -20.36 -43.43
N ASP A 188 21.28 -21.26 -42.70
CA ASP A 188 21.17 -22.71 -42.82
C ASP A 188 19.98 -23.31 -42.06
N GLY A 189 19.24 -22.50 -41.29
CA GLY A 189 18.10 -22.95 -40.48
C GLY A 189 18.46 -23.40 -39.06
N CYS A 190 19.74 -23.40 -38.71
CA CYS A 190 20.19 -23.82 -37.39
C CYS A 190 20.13 -22.65 -36.39
N ILE A 191 19.82 -22.98 -35.14
CA ILE A 191 19.85 -22.03 -34.03
C ILE A 191 20.99 -22.41 -33.11
N HIS A 192 21.78 -21.43 -32.72
CA HIS A 192 22.91 -21.58 -31.81
C HIS A 192 22.76 -20.64 -30.61
N GLU A 193 23.39 -20.99 -29.50
CA GLU A 193 23.56 -20.16 -28.32
C GLU A 193 25.01 -19.71 -28.21
N LEU A 194 25.23 -18.41 -27.99
CA LEU A 194 26.53 -17.85 -27.64
C LEU A 194 26.63 -17.78 -26.12
N GLN A 195 27.38 -18.72 -25.54
CA GLN A 195 27.64 -18.76 -24.10
C GLN A 195 28.97 -18.07 -23.80
N TYR A 196 28.93 -17.08 -22.90
CA TYR A 196 30.11 -16.39 -22.37
C TYR A 196 30.21 -16.59 -20.86
N SER A 197 31.44 -16.76 -20.35
CA SER A 197 31.72 -17.10 -18.94
C SER A 197 32.93 -16.34 -18.36
N GLU A 198 32.98 -16.29 -17.04
CA GLU A 198 34.02 -15.63 -16.24
C GLU A 198 35.40 -16.35 -16.27
N ASP A 199 35.41 -17.70 -16.36
CA ASP A 199 36.62 -18.51 -16.18
C ASP A 199 37.37 -18.93 -17.46
N GLU A 200 38.70 -18.98 -17.36
CA GLU A 200 39.64 -19.54 -18.35
C GLU A 200 39.93 -21.05 -18.18
N SER A 201 39.40 -21.73 -17.17
CA SER A 201 39.96 -23.03 -16.76
C SER A 201 39.45 -24.23 -17.58
N SER A 202 40.16 -24.58 -18.64
CA SER A 202 40.29 -25.96 -19.11
C SER A 202 41.78 -26.30 -19.27
N TRP A 203 42.37 -26.93 -18.26
CA TRP A 203 43.81 -27.22 -18.21
C TRP A 203 44.35 -28.09 -19.37
N LEU A 204 43.47 -28.69 -20.18
CA LEU A 204 43.82 -29.55 -21.32
C LEU A 204 43.49 -28.95 -22.72
N ARG A 205 42.91 -27.74 -22.81
CA ARG A 205 42.61 -27.06 -24.09
C ARG A 205 42.71 -25.54 -23.93
N ARG A 206 43.14 -24.82 -24.98
CA ARG A 206 43.25 -23.34 -24.96
C ARG A 206 41.97 -22.71 -24.36
N PRO A 207 42.10 -21.76 -23.41
CA PRO A 207 40.95 -21.13 -22.75
C PRO A 207 40.07 -20.43 -23.79
N ARG A 208 38.78 -20.76 -23.81
CA ARG A 208 37.77 -20.10 -24.65
C ARG A 208 36.76 -19.41 -23.74
N LYS A 209 36.80 -18.07 -23.68
CA LYS A 209 35.85 -17.23 -22.92
C LYS A 209 34.43 -17.26 -23.49
N CYS A 210 34.29 -17.73 -24.73
CA CYS A 210 33.01 -17.96 -25.40
C CYS A 210 32.94 -19.33 -26.04
N ARG A 211 31.73 -19.88 -26.09
CA ARG A 211 31.39 -21.11 -26.82
C ARG A 211 30.11 -20.92 -27.62
N LYS A 212 30.12 -21.39 -28.86
CA LYS A 212 28.91 -21.58 -29.67
C LYS A 212 28.35 -22.98 -29.39
N VAL A 213 27.09 -23.07 -28.98
CA VAL A 213 26.39 -24.32 -28.67
C VAL A 213 25.19 -24.46 -29.60
N ALA A 214 25.05 -25.61 -30.28
CA ALA A 214 23.88 -25.83 -31.14
C ALA A 214 22.63 -26.06 -30.28
N VAL A 215 21.56 -25.32 -30.59
CA VAL A 215 20.24 -25.42 -29.97
C VAL A 215 19.30 -26.24 -30.85
N SER A 216 19.27 -25.93 -32.15
CA SER A 216 18.58 -26.73 -33.17
C SER A 216 19.54 -27.05 -34.30
N TRP A 217 19.36 -28.23 -34.89
CA TRP A 217 20.15 -28.72 -36.01
C TRP A 217 19.21 -29.29 -37.08
N ASN A 218 19.63 -29.25 -38.33
CA ASN A 218 18.98 -29.99 -39.41
C ASN A 218 19.91 -31.08 -39.96
N LEU A 219 19.35 -32.11 -40.60
CA LEU A 219 20.13 -33.23 -41.11
C LEU A 219 21.18 -32.80 -42.15
N GLN A 220 20.92 -31.71 -42.87
CA GLN A 220 21.79 -31.14 -43.90
C GLN A 220 23.06 -30.48 -43.31
N SER A 221 22.94 -29.82 -42.15
CA SER A 221 24.07 -29.19 -41.44
C SER A 221 25.12 -30.18 -40.92
N GLN A 222 24.76 -31.46 -40.79
CA GLN A 222 25.66 -32.54 -40.37
C GLN A 222 26.42 -33.18 -41.53
N LEU A 223 26.08 -32.85 -42.78
CA LEU A 223 26.78 -33.39 -43.95
C LEU A 223 28.14 -32.69 -44.14
N PRO A 224 29.20 -33.39 -44.60
CA PRO A 224 30.42 -32.77 -45.06
C PRO A 224 30.15 -31.69 -46.13
N VAL A 225 30.92 -30.59 -46.13
CA VAL A 225 30.72 -29.41 -47.01
C VAL A 225 30.56 -29.77 -48.50
N ALA A 226 31.28 -30.80 -48.98
CA ALA A 226 31.14 -31.30 -50.35
C ALA A 226 29.74 -31.88 -50.65
N LEU A 227 29.15 -32.61 -49.69
CA LEU A 227 27.80 -33.17 -49.79
C LEU A 227 26.72 -32.12 -49.53
N GLN A 228 26.97 -31.13 -48.67
CA GLN A 228 26.06 -29.99 -48.49
C GLN A 228 25.83 -29.24 -49.81
N ARG A 229 26.91 -28.97 -50.57
CA ARG A 229 26.82 -28.31 -51.89
C ARG A 229 26.00 -29.12 -52.89
N ILE A 230 26.14 -30.45 -52.90
CA ILE A 230 25.37 -31.35 -53.77
C ILE A 230 23.88 -31.38 -53.34
N CYS A 231 23.61 -31.46 -52.04
CA CYS A 231 22.25 -31.43 -51.50
C CYS A 231 21.52 -30.12 -51.83
N VAL A 232 22.20 -28.96 -51.72
CA VAL A 232 21.63 -27.66 -52.11
C VAL A 232 21.29 -27.61 -53.60
N THR A 233 22.14 -28.20 -54.46
CA THR A 233 21.87 -28.27 -55.91
C THR A 233 20.74 -29.23 -56.30
N MET A 234 20.52 -30.32 -55.54
CA MET A 234 19.48 -31.32 -55.84
C MET A 234 18.14 -31.05 -55.17
N PHE A 235 18.13 -30.44 -53.98
CA PHE A 235 16.93 -30.31 -53.14
C PHE A 235 16.55 -28.87 -52.81
N GLY A 236 17.30 -27.87 -53.32
CA GLY A 236 17.05 -26.46 -53.08
C GLY A 236 17.74 -25.89 -51.83
N GLN A 237 17.61 -24.57 -51.63
CA GLN A 237 18.15 -23.87 -50.44
C GLN A 237 17.42 -24.35 -49.17
N SER A 238 18.17 -24.55 -48.09
CA SER A 238 17.62 -24.89 -46.77
C SER A 238 16.77 -23.74 -46.21
N GLU A 239 15.77 -24.10 -45.40
CA GLU A 239 14.94 -23.14 -44.65
C GLU A 239 15.82 -22.26 -43.73
N SER A 240 15.80 -20.94 -43.88
CA SER A 240 16.62 -20.01 -43.10
C SER A 240 15.86 -19.45 -41.90
N VAL A 241 16.54 -19.15 -40.80
CA VAL A 241 15.94 -18.45 -39.66
C VAL A 241 15.80 -16.95 -39.98
N VAL A 242 14.57 -16.46 -40.03
CA VAL A 242 14.24 -15.06 -40.36
C VAL A 242 14.19 -14.20 -39.11
N GLN A 243 13.60 -14.71 -38.02
CA GLN A 243 13.46 -13.97 -36.76
C GLN A 243 13.63 -14.91 -35.58
N LEU A 244 14.28 -14.41 -34.53
CA LEU A 244 14.28 -14.99 -33.19
C LEU A 244 13.66 -13.97 -32.23
N ALA A 245 12.88 -14.43 -31.27
CA ALA A 245 12.30 -13.58 -30.23
C ALA A 245 12.22 -14.32 -28.89
N THR A 246 12.53 -13.64 -27.80
CA THR A 246 12.59 -14.22 -26.44
C THR A 246 11.54 -13.64 -25.51
N GLU A 247 11.04 -14.47 -24.60
CA GLU A 247 10.01 -14.13 -23.62
C GLU A 247 10.46 -14.56 -22.22
N SER A 248 10.83 -13.61 -21.37
CA SER A 248 11.47 -13.92 -20.09
C SER A 248 10.51 -14.48 -19.03
N SER A 249 9.21 -14.18 -19.07
CA SER A 249 8.26 -14.57 -18.01
C SER A 249 7.97 -16.08 -17.99
N ARG A 250 8.01 -16.75 -19.14
CA ARG A 250 7.93 -18.22 -19.26
C ARG A 250 9.25 -18.87 -19.69
N GLY A 251 10.29 -18.08 -19.95
CA GLY A 251 11.56 -18.57 -20.49
C GLY A 251 11.36 -19.24 -21.85
N LEU A 252 10.80 -18.52 -22.82
CA LEU A 252 10.56 -19.04 -24.17
C LEU A 252 11.46 -18.37 -25.20
N LEU A 253 11.90 -19.14 -26.18
CA LEU A 253 12.52 -18.66 -27.42
C LEU A 253 11.63 -19.11 -28.58
N ILE A 254 11.25 -18.17 -29.43
CA ILE A 254 10.39 -18.40 -30.59
C ILE A 254 11.20 -18.09 -31.84
N ALA A 255 11.21 -19.02 -32.79
CA ALA A 255 11.88 -18.85 -34.07
C ALA A 255 10.88 -18.91 -35.23
N LEU A 256 10.99 -17.94 -36.14
CA LEU A 256 10.26 -17.88 -37.40
C LEU A 256 11.21 -18.17 -38.56
N SER A 257 10.80 -19.06 -39.44
CA SER A 257 11.57 -19.44 -40.62
C SER A 257 11.12 -18.75 -41.90
N SER A 258 11.92 -18.87 -42.97
CA SER A 258 11.57 -18.35 -44.30
C SER A 258 10.34 -19.01 -44.92
N LEU A 259 10.01 -20.23 -44.49
CA LEU A 259 8.82 -20.97 -44.89
C LEU A 259 7.61 -20.72 -43.98
N SER A 260 7.67 -19.71 -43.09
CA SER A 260 6.59 -19.40 -42.13
C SER A 260 6.28 -20.53 -41.14
N ASN A 261 7.26 -21.34 -40.79
CA ASN A 261 7.17 -22.28 -39.66
C ASN A 261 7.54 -21.57 -38.37
N ILE A 262 6.81 -21.87 -37.29
CA ILE A 262 7.08 -21.32 -35.96
C ILE A 262 7.53 -22.47 -35.06
N SER A 263 8.70 -22.33 -34.45
CA SER A 263 9.23 -23.27 -33.46
C SER A 263 9.39 -22.59 -32.11
N ILE A 264 9.01 -23.28 -31.04
CA ILE A 264 9.02 -22.77 -29.66
C ILE A 264 9.96 -23.64 -28.84
N PHE A 265 10.88 -22.98 -28.14
CA PHE A 265 11.88 -23.58 -27.28
C PHE A 265 11.73 -23.07 -25.85
N HIS A 266 12.08 -23.88 -24.88
CA HIS A 266 12.21 -23.50 -23.47
C HIS A 266 13.66 -23.14 -23.18
N VAL A 267 13.85 -21.95 -22.60
CA VAL A 267 15.09 -21.40 -22.10
C VAL A 267 15.07 -21.50 -20.57
N PRO A 268 15.71 -22.51 -19.97
CA PRO A 268 15.73 -22.65 -18.53
C PRO A 268 16.46 -21.47 -17.87
N ALA A 269 15.97 -21.04 -16.70
CA ALA A 269 16.69 -20.09 -15.87
C ALA A 269 18.05 -20.65 -15.43
N GLY A 270 19.09 -19.81 -15.47
CA GLY A 270 20.40 -20.16 -14.93
C GLY A 270 20.34 -20.32 -13.41
N GLN A 271 21.03 -21.33 -12.88
CA GLN A 271 21.14 -21.52 -11.43
C GLN A 271 22.59 -21.43 -11.00
N ARG A 272 22.84 -20.90 -9.80
CA ARG A 272 24.18 -20.94 -9.23
C ARG A 272 24.43 -22.31 -8.63
N ASN A 273 25.54 -22.94 -9.01
CA ASN A 273 25.96 -24.19 -8.42
C ASN A 273 26.46 -23.98 -6.98
N SER A 274 26.85 -25.05 -6.29
CA SER A 274 27.37 -25.01 -4.91
C SER A 274 28.63 -24.14 -4.72
N GLN A 275 29.31 -23.79 -5.81
CA GLN A 275 30.48 -22.91 -5.83
C GLN A 275 30.14 -21.46 -6.21
N GLY A 276 28.85 -21.13 -6.37
CA GLY A 276 28.39 -19.79 -6.73
C GLY A 276 28.50 -19.46 -8.22
N ARG A 277 28.95 -20.40 -9.08
CA ARG A 277 29.09 -20.22 -10.53
C ARG A 277 27.76 -20.38 -11.25
N LEU A 278 27.49 -19.52 -12.22
CA LEU A 278 26.29 -19.59 -13.05
C LEU A 278 26.33 -20.84 -13.95
N GLU A 279 25.39 -21.75 -13.75
CA GLU A 279 25.18 -22.96 -14.54
C GLU A 279 23.90 -22.81 -15.39
N GLU A 280 24.06 -22.93 -16.71
CA GLU A 280 23.00 -22.74 -17.68
C GLU A 280 22.62 -24.08 -18.30
N LYS A 281 21.37 -24.51 -18.09
CA LYS A 281 20.84 -25.73 -18.71
C LYS A 281 20.62 -25.53 -20.22
N PRO A 282 20.77 -26.60 -21.02
CA PRO A 282 20.57 -26.52 -22.47
C PRO A 282 19.12 -26.13 -22.79
N VAL A 283 18.97 -25.36 -23.86
CA VAL A 283 17.66 -25.01 -24.43
C VAL A 283 17.02 -26.26 -25.03
N VAL A 284 15.71 -26.43 -24.82
CA VAL A 284 14.96 -27.61 -25.30
C VAL A 284 13.85 -27.16 -26.22
N GLN A 285 13.76 -27.75 -27.42
CA GLN A 285 12.63 -27.53 -28.32
C GLN A 285 11.37 -28.16 -27.73
N LEU A 286 10.30 -27.38 -27.59
CA LEU A 286 9.03 -27.84 -27.03
C LEU A 286 8.09 -28.34 -28.13
N CYS A 287 7.84 -27.50 -29.12
CA CYS A 287 6.90 -27.78 -30.20
C CYS A 287 7.17 -26.90 -31.42
N SER A 288 6.53 -27.25 -32.54
CA SER A 288 6.53 -26.44 -33.76
C SER A 288 5.18 -26.53 -34.47
N ILE A 289 4.81 -25.47 -35.17
CA ILE A 289 3.62 -25.43 -36.03
C ILE A 289 4.04 -25.01 -37.44
N THR A 290 3.56 -25.76 -38.44
CA THR A 290 3.93 -25.52 -39.84
C THR A 290 3.02 -24.50 -40.49
N GLN A 291 3.50 -23.84 -41.55
CA GLN A 291 2.67 -22.95 -42.37
C GLN A 291 1.39 -23.64 -42.86
N SER A 292 1.45 -24.91 -43.26
CA SER A 292 0.29 -25.66 -43.77
C SER A 292 -0.80 -25.83 -42.70
N SER A 293 -0.40 -26.05 -41.45
CA SER A 293 -1.32 -26.17 -40.31
C SER A 293 -1.97 -24.82 -39.98
N ILE A 294 -1.18 -23.74 -40.00
CA ILE A 294 -1.67 -22.37 -39.78
C ILE A 294 -2.65 -21.99 -40.90
N ALA A 295 -2.25 -22.18 -42.15
CA ALA A 295 -3.04 -21.91 -43.36
C ALA A 295 -4.41 -22.60 -43.32
N SER A 296 -4.43 -23.89 -42.98
CA SER A 296 -5.66 -24.67 -42.91
C SER A 296 -6.63 -24.11 -41.87
N GLU A 297 -6.13 -23.78 -40.68
CA GLU A 297 -6.99 -23.27 -39.61
C GLU A 297 -7.44 -21.82 -39.86
N VAL A 298 -6.56 -20.97 -40.36
CA VAL A 298 -6.90 -19.61 -40.81
C VAL A 298 -7.98 -19.65 -41.88
N GLY A 299 -7.86 -20.53 -42.89
CA GLY A 299 -8.86 -20.71 -43.94
C GLY A 299 -10.21 -21.18 -43.41
N ARG A 300 -10.22 -22.14 -42.48
CA ARG A 300 -11.45 -22.61 -41.79
C ARG A 300 -12.14 -21.47 -41.04
N ILE A 301 -11.38 -20.66 -40.31
CA ILE A 301 -11.91 -19.54 -39.54
C ILE A 301 -12.42 -18.42 -40.48
N LYS A 302 -11.69 -18.10 -41.56
CA LYS A 302 -12.11 -17.13 -42.60
C LYS A 302 -13.43 -17.56 -43.26
N ALA A 303 -13.57 -18.85 -43.60
CA ALA A 303 -14.77 -19.41 -44.20
C ALA A 303 -16.01 -19.33 -43.30
N ARG A 304 -15.84 -19.52 -41.99
CA ARG A 304 -16.92 -19.40 -41.00
C ARG A 304 -17.38 -17.96 -40.79
N LEU A 305 -16.43 -17.02 -40.77
CA LEU A 305 -16.72 -15.59 -40.57
C LEU A 305 -17.35 -14.93 -41.79
N PHE A 306 -16.90 -15.29 -42.99
CA PHE A 306 -17.34 -14.68 -44.25
C PHE A 306 -17.97 -15.74 -45.18
N PRO A 307 -19.12 -16.34 -44.81
CA PRO A 307 -19.72 -17.43 -45.58
C PRO A 307 -20.12 -17.00 -47.01
N GLY A 308 -20.43 -15.71 -47.22
CA GLY A 308 -20.80 -15.15 -48.52
C GLY A 308 -19.62 -14.92 -49.49
N LEU A 309 -18.39 -14.82 -48.99
CA LEU A 309 -17.20 -14.60 -49.83
C LEU A 309 -16.82 -15.84 -50.66
N LEU A 310 -17.17 -17.04 -50.17
CA LEU A 310 -16.89 -18.32 -50.83
C LEU A 310 -18.01 -18.76 -51.79
N ALA A 311 -19.23 -18.23 -51.64
CA ALA A 311 -20.38 -18.58 -52.48
C ALA A 311 -20.32 -17.97 -53.90
N ALA A 312 -19.46 -16.96 -54.12
CA ALA A 312 -19.21 -16.39 -55.43
C ALA A 312 -18.44 -17.33 -56.39
N ASN A 313 -17.83 -18.41 -55.86
CA ASN A 313 -17.07 -19.38 -56.65
C ASN A 313 -17.87 -20.61 -57.10
N SER A 314 -19.15 -20.74 -56.75
CA SER A 314 -19.95 -21.96 -57.00
C SER A 314 -21.07 -21.80 -58.02
N ARG A 315 -21.00 -20.81 -58.93
CA ARG A 315 -21.91 -20.72 -60.08
C ARG A 315 -21.16 -20.47 -61.39
N GLY A 316 -20.70 -21.56 -62.02
CA GLY A 316 -20.63 -21.66 -63.48
C GLY A 316 -19.24 -21.61 -64.15
N LEU A 317 -18.82 -22.79 -64.64
CA LEU A 317 -18.01 -23.08 -65.85
C LEU A 317 -16.46 -23.14 -65.78
N ASN A 318 -15.99 -24.37 -66.09
CA ASN A 318 -14.74 -24.87 -66.67
C ASN A 318 -13.44 -25.00 -65.82
N PRO A 319 -12.78 -26.19 -65.85
CA PRO A 319 -11.42 -26.38 -65.36
C PRO A 319 -10.44 -25.95 -66.46
N PHE A 320 -9.34 -25.30 -66.07
CA PHE A 320 -8.31 -24.68 -66.92
C PHE A 320 -8.67 -23.30 -67.51
N GLY A 321 -8.01 -22.27 -66.98
CA GLY A 321 -7.71 -21.04 -67.73
C GLY A 321 -8.53 -19.79 -67.37
N ALA A 322 -7.88 -18.90 -66.61
CA ALA A 322 -7.90 -17.45 -66.79
C ALA A 322 -9.22 -16.66 -66.62
N VAL A 323 -9.69 -16.49 -65.38
CA VAL A 323 -10.30 -15.22 -64.87
C VAL A 323 -10.06 -15.07 -63.34
N ALA A 324 -8.83 -15.30 -62.87
CA ALA A 324 -8.44 -15.08 -61.46
C ALA A 324 -7.73 -13.73 -61.23
N ALA A 325 -7.74 -12.83 -62.23
CA ALA A 325 -6.91 -11.63 -62.25
C ALA A 325 -7.63 -10.32 -61.85
N ALA A 326 -8.93 -10.35 -61.56
CA ALA A 326 -9.71 -9.12 -61.27
C ALA A 326 -10.26 -9.02 -59.83
N THR A 327 -10.24 -10.11 -59.05
CA THR A 327 -10.53 -10.11 -57.61
C THR A 327 -9.54 -11.07 -56.96
N GLY A 328 -8.58 -10.55 -56.21
CA GLY A 328 -7.42 -11.29 -55.65
C GLY A 328 -7.77 -12.31 -54.54
N LEU A 329 -8.73 -13.21 -54.78
CA LEU A 329 -9.34 -14.08 -53.77
C LEU A 329 -9.11 -15.58 -54.00
N ALA A 330 -8.10 -15.94 -54.80
CA ALA A 330 -7.50 -17.27 -54.81
C ALA A 330 -6.02 -17.16 -54.40
N SER A 331 -5.75 -16.74 -53.17
CA SER A 331 -4.39 -16.55 -52.67
C SER A 331 -3.86 -17.78 -51.94
N GLN A 332 -2.60 -18.12 -52.22
CA GLN A 332 -1.79 -18.95 -51.32
C GLN A 332 -1.89 -18.41 -49.88
N PRO A 333 -1.77 -19.27 -48.84
CA PRO A 333 -1.83 -18.80 -47.47
C PRO A 333 -0.79 -17.70 -47.22
N PRO A 334 -1.19 -16.61 -46.54
CA PRO A 334 -0.35 -15.42 -46.45
C PRO A 334 0.92 -15.75 -45.68
N ARG A 335 2.07 -15.36 -46.23
CA ARG A 335 3.39 -15.57 -45.63
C ARG A 335 3.48 -14.78 -44.33
N LEU A 336 4.06 -15.39 -43.29
CA LEU A 336 4.29 -14.72 -42.02
C LEU A 336 5.51 -13.81 -42.12
N VAL A 337 5.33 -12.55 -41.68
CA VAL A 337 6.33 -11.48 -41.74
C VAL A 337 7.05 -11.34 -40.40
N LYS A 338 6.28 -11.36 -39.30
CA LYS A 338 6.78 -11.09 -37.95
C LYS A 338 6.10 -11.99 -36.93
N VAL A 339 6.82 -12.39 -35.88
CA VAL A 339 6.26 -13.06 -34.70
C VAL A 339 6.67 -12.32 -33.44
N TRP A 340 5.73 -12.19 -32.50
CA TRP A 340 6.00 -11.65 -31.18
C TRP A 340 5.64 -12.66 -30.10
N PRO A 341 6.49 -12.83 -29.09
CA PRO A 341 6.08 -13.48 -27.86
C PRO A 341 5.06 -12.62 -27.13
N VAL A 342 4.08 -13.27 -26.50
CA VAL A 342 3.14 -12.59 -25.58
C VAL A 342 3.63 -12.83 -24.16
N GLU A 343 3.59 -11.86 -23.25
CA GLU A 343 3.94 -12.13 -21.84
C GLU A 343 2.83 -12.94 -21.14
N LYS A 344 3.17 -13.73 -20.11
CA LYS A 344 2.20 -14.53 -19.35
C LYS A 344 1.09 -13.68 -18.72
N THR A 345 1.43 -12.47 -18.26
CA THR A 345 0.50 -11.52 -17.63
C THR A 345 -0.55 -10.97 -18.60
N GLN A 346 -0.20 -10.80 -19.88
CA GLN A 346 -1.08 -10.26 -20.91
C GLN A 346 -1.86 -11.37 -21.65
N GLY A 347 -1.17 -12.47 -21.96
CA GLY A 347 -1.65 -13.53 -22.83
C GLY A 347 -2.29 -14.72 -22.13
N GLY A 348 -2.01 -14.93 -20.84
CA GLY A 348 -2.39 -16.17 -20.15
C GLY A 348 -1.79 -17.39 -20.86
N SER A 349 -2.64 -18.20 -21.49
CA SER A 349 -2.21 -19.36 -22.30
C SER A 349 -1.79 -19.02 -23.73
N ILE A 350 -2.07 -17.80 -24.23
CA ILE A 350 -1.57 -17.31 -25.52
C ILE A 350 -0.06 -17.06 -25.39
N VAL A 351 0.71 -17.68 -26.29
CA VAL A 351 2.19 -17.69 -26.25
C VAL A 351 2.82 -16.78 -27.29
N ALA A 352 2.17 -16.60 -28.44
CA ALA A 352 2.70 -15.82 -29.54
C ALA A 352 1.59 -15.17 -30.38
N CYS A 353 1.93 -14.06 -31.03
CA CYS A 353 1.14 -13.41 -32.07
C CYS A 353 1.99 -13.32 -33.33
N ALA A 354 1.51 -13.84 -34.46
CA ALA A 354 2.18 -13.77 -35.75
C ALA A 354 1.41 -12.87 -36.72
N VAL A 355 2.11 -12.05 -37.50
CA VAL A 355 1.54 -11.18 -38.54
C VAL A 355 1.87 -11.72 -39.91
N ALA A 356 0.87 -11.77 -40.78
CA ALA A 356 1.02 -12.17 -42.17
C ALA A 356 1.09 -10.97 -43.13
N GLU A 357 1.53 -11.21 -44.37
CA GLU A 357 1.72 -10.17 -45.40
C GLU A 357 0.43 -9.39 -45.72
N ASP A 358 -0.75 -9.99 -45.54
CA ASP A 358 -2.06 -9.37 -45.73
C ASP A 358 -2.57 -8.60 -44.49
N GLY A 359 -1.74 -8.48 -43.45
CA GLY A 359 -2.11 -7.85 -42.18
C GLY A 359 -2.92 -8.76 -41.24
N THR A 360 -3.17 -10.01 -41.61
CA THR A 360 -3.82 -10.99 -40.72
C THR A 360 -2.95 -11.26 -39.50
N ARG A 361 -3.54 -11.20 -38.30
CA ARG A 361 -2.87 -11.55 -37.04
C ARG A 361 -3.36 -12.89 -36.50
N VAL A 362 -2.44 -13.80 -36.26
CA VAL A 362 -2.68 -15.16 -35.80
C VAL A 362 -2.19 -15.30 -34.37
N PHE A 363 -3.11 -15.54 -33.44
CA PHE A 363 -2.80 -15.75 -32.02
C PHE A 363 -2.65 -17.24 -31.74
N LEU A 364 -1.51 -17.62 -31.16
CA LEU A 364 -1.14 -19.01 -30.89
C LEU A 364 -1.26 -19.30 -29.39
N LYS A 365 -1.99 -20.36 -29.04
CA LYS A 365 -2.16 -20.83 -27.66
C LYS A 365 -1.28 -22.03 -27.38
N GLY A 366 -0.58 -22.00 -26.25
CA GLY A 366 0.15 -23.15 -25.72
C GLY A 366 -0.81 -24.12 -25.01
N VAL A 367 -0.68 -25.41 -25.30
CA VAL A 367 -1.35 -26.46 -24.53
C VAL A 367 -0.41 -26.90 -23.42
N PHE A 368 -0.88 -26.75 -22.18
CA PHE A 368 -0.11 -27.06 -20.99
C PHE A 368 -0.55 -28.41 -20.43
N ARG A 369 0.40 -29.31 -20.16
CA ARG A 369 0.15 -30.49 -19.32
C ARG A 369 0.72 -30.24 -17.93
N ALA A 370 -0.06 -30.59 -16.90
CA ALA A 370 0.47 -30.68 -15.54
C ALA A 370 1.54 -31.78 -15.54
N SER A 371 2.78 -31.42 -15.21
CA SER A 371 3.83 -32.41 -15.03
C SER A 371 3.49 -33.26 -13.80
N SER A 372 3.17 -34.54 -13.99
CA SER A 372 3.36 -35.52 -12.93
C SER A 372 4.87 -35.73 -12.82
N SER A 373 5.42 -35.49 -11.63
CA SER A 373 6.85 -35.59 -11.38
C SER A 373 7.36 -36.99 -11.76
N VAL A 374 8.31 -37.06 -12.70
CA VAL A 374 9.17 -38.24 -12.85
C VAL A 374 10.11 -38.27 -11.62
N PRO A 375 10.23 -39.39 -10.89
CA PRO A 375 11.16 -39.48 -9.78
C PRO A 375 12.58 -39.54 -10.34
N THR A 376 13.32 -38.43 -10.25
CA THR A 376 14.78 -38.47 -10.39
C THR A 376 15.35 -39.05 -9.10
N SER A 377 15.98 -40.21 -9.23
CA SER A 377 16.70 -40.89 -8.17
C SER A 377 17.97 -40.12 -7.80
N ASP A 378 17.85 -39.09 -6.98
CA ASP A 378 18.98 -38.51 -6.26
C ASP A 378 18.51 -38.16 -4.84
N VAL A 379 18.69 -39.13 -3.95
CA VAL A 379 18.47 -39.03 -2.51
C VAL A 379 19.69 -38.34 -1.91
N ASN A 380 19.54 -37.07 -1.50
CA ASN A 380 20.07 -36.47 -0.27
C ASN A 380 20.23 -34.94 -0.40
N SER A 381 19.17 -34.19 -0.06
CA SER A 381 19.25 -32.80 0.41
C SER A 381 17.88 -32.39 0.97
N PRO A 382 17.71 -32.13 2.29
CA PRO A 382 16.46 -31.62 2.83
C PRO A 382 16.51 -30.09 2.80
N GLY A 383 16.05 -29.51 1.70
CA GLY A 383 15.80 -28.07 1.59
C GLY A 383 14.37 -27.83 1.16
N ASN A 384 13.60 -27.07 1.96
CA ASN A 384 12.29 -26.53 1.59
C ASN A 384 12.45 -25.53 0.43
N GLY A 385 12.65 -26.06 -0.78
CA GLY A 385 12.30 -25.36 -2.01
C GLY A 385 10.84 -25.71 -2.30
N THR A 386 9.96 -24.73 -2.30
CA THR A 386 8.68 -24.84 -3.00
C THR A 386 8.99 -25.32 -4.42
N GLN A 387 8.85 -26.62 -4.68
CA GLN A 387 8.98 -27.19 -6.02
C GLN A 387 7.87 -26.57 -6.86
N GLN A 388 8.23 -25.51 -7.57
CA GLN A 388 7.33 -24.78 -8.44
C GLN A 388 6.91 -25.76 -9.55
N ARG A 389 5.66 -26.24 -9.49
CA ARG A 389 5.06 -27.06 -10.55
C ARG A 389 5.08 -26.25 -11.85
N CYS A 390 6.09 -26.46 -12.68
CA CYS A 390 6.13 -25.88 -14.02
C CYS A 390 5.23 -26.71 -14.94
N ASN A 391 4.09 -26.15 -15.32
CA ASN A 391 3.30 -26.64 -16.44
C ASN A 391 4.13 -26.44 -17.72
N GLN A 392 4.50 -27.54 -18.38
CA GLN A 392 5.29 -27.48 -19.61
C GLN A 392 4.35 -27.41 -20.82
N ILE A 393 4.70 -26.56 -21.80
CA ILE A 393 3.97 -26.48 -23.08
C ILE A 393 4.30 -27.74 -23.89
N THR A 394 3.28 -28.50 -24.28
CA THR A 394 3.44 -29.74 -25.06
C THR A 394 3.14 -29.56 -26.54
N SER A 395 2.26 -28.61 -26.88
CA SER A 395 1.91 -28.29 -28.26
C SER A 395 1.41 -26.86 -28.36
N VAL A 396 1.34 -26.34 -29.59
CA VAL A 396 0.80 -25.02 -29.88
C VAL A 396 -0.26 -25.15 -30.97
N ALA A 397 -1.33 -24.34 -30.88
CA ALA A 397 -2.41 -24.32 -31.86
C ALA A 397 -2.85 -22.88 -32.16
N VAL A 398 -3.43 -22.67 -33.34
CA VAL A 398 -4.11 -21.43 -33.68
C VAL A 398 -5.35 -21.30 -32.79
N HIS A 399 -5.38 -20.24 -31.99
CA HIS A 399 -6.46 -19.99 -31.03
C HIS A 399 -7.46 -18.99 -31.57
N HIS A 400 -6.97 -17.90 -32.17
CA HIS A 400 -7.80 -16.82 -32.68
C HIS A 400 -7.11 -16.15 -33.87
N VAL A 401 -7.90 -15.61 -34.80
CA VAL A 401 -7.39 -14.94 -36.01
C VAL A 401 -8.12 -13.63 -36.22
N ARG A 402 -7.37 -12.55 -36.42
CA ARG A 402 -7.92 -11.23 -36.75
C ARG A 402 -7.63 -10.88 -38.21
N PHE A 403 -8.68 -10.66 -39.00
CA PHE A 403 -8.57 -10.40 -40.44
C PHE A 403 -8.66 -8.91 -40.75
N LEU A 404 -7.52 -8.28 -41.06
CA LEU A 404 -7.49 -6.87 -41.45
C LEU A 404 -7.95 -6.68 -42.92
N ASP A 405 -7.44 -7.51 -43.84
CA ASP A 405 -7.68 -7.51 -45.29
C ASP A 405 -9.17 -7.43 -45.71
N ALA A 406 -10.10 -7.97 -44.92
CA ALA A 406 -11.53 -7.97 -45.28
C ALA A 406 -12.17 -6.57 -45.30
N LEU A 407 -11.57 -5.58 -44.62
CA LEU A 407 -12.13 -4.23 -44.42
C LEU A 407 -11.10 -3.10 -44.60
N ALA A 408 -9.81 -3.44 -44.75
CA ALA A 408 -8.68 -2.51 -44.85
C ALA A 408 -8.43 -2.05 -46.31
N PRO A 409 -7.52 -1.10 -46.60
CA PRO A 409 -7.33 -0.63 -47.97
C PRO A 409 -6.86 -1.77 -48.88
N LYS A 410 -7.44 -1.84 -50.08
CA LYS A 410 -7.24 -2.94 -51.03
C LYS A 410 -5.75 -3.13 -51.35
N ASN A 411 -5.31 -4.39 -51.39
CA ASN A 411 -3.93 -4.80 -51.71
C ASN A 411 -2.86 -4.36 -50.68
N LEU A 412 -3.17 -4.43 -49.39
CA LEU A 412 -2.20 -4.24 -48.30
C LEU A 412 -1.06 -5.27 -48.38
N ARG A 413 0.19 -4.82 -48.30
CA ARG A 413 1.37 -5.69 -48.14
C ARG A 413 2.25 -5.24 -46.98
N VAL A 414 2.22 -5.98 -45.88
CA VAL A 414 3.06 -5.74 -44.70
C VAL A 414 4.50 -6.18 -44.98
N LYS A 415 5.46 -5.29 -44.74
CA LYS A 415 6.90 -5.54 -44.85
C LYS A 415 7.57 -5.79 -43.51
N ASP A 416 7.14 -5.07 -42.48
CA ASP A 416 7.59 -5.22 -41.11
C ASP A 416 6.48 -4.75 -40.16
N ALA A 417 6.60 -5.09 -38.88
CA ALA A 417 5.65 -4.65 -37.86
C ALA A 417 6.32 -4.43 -36.49
N LEU A 418 5.73 -3.54 -35.71
CA LEU A 418 6.04 -3.30 -34.30
C LEU A 418 4.79 -3.46 -33.44
N TRP A 419 4.87 -4.19 -32.33
CA TRP A 419 3.78 -4.29 -31.34
C TRP A 419 4.31 -3.88 -29.97
N GLU A 420 3.85 -2.73 -29.49
CA GLU A 420 4.32 -2.11 -28.23
C GLU A 420 3.15 -1.39 -27.54
N ASP A 421 3.04 -1.54 -26.21
CA ASP A 421 1.96 -0.97 -25.36
C ASP A 421 0.53 -1.10 -25.93
N GLY A 422 0.20 -2.26 -26.51
CA GLY A 422 -1.15 -2.49 -27.08
C GLY A 422 -1.42 -1.80 -28.41
N VAL A 423 -0.41 -1.17 -29.03
CA VAL A 423 -0.48 -0.58 -30.37
C VAL A 423 0.34 -1.43 -31.34
N THR A 424 -0.26 -1.79 -32.47
CA THR A 424 0.43 -2.48 -33.58
C THR A 424 0.66 -1.49 -34.71
N LEU A 425 1.91 -1.28 -35.10
CA LEU A 425 2.30 -0.49 -36.27
C LEU A 425 2.72 -1.45 -37.37
N LEU A 426 2.01 -1.42 -38.50
CA LEU A 426 2.32 -2.20 -39.68
C LEU A 426 2.99 -1.29 -40.72
N GLN A 427 4.23 -1.59 -41.07
CA GLN A 427 4.90 -0.96 -42.20
C GLN A 427 4.40 -1.64 -43.48
N CYS A 428 3.66 -0.92 -44.30
CA CYS A 428 2.92 -1.50 -45.41
C CYS A 428 3.16 -0.79 -46.75
N GLN A 429 2.89 -1.48 -47.83
CA GLN A 429 2.58 -0.90 -49.13
C GLN A 429 1.08 -0.98 -49.36
N VAL A 430 0.48 0.13 -49.79
CA VAL A 430 -0.96 0.29 -50.03
C VAL A 430 -1.17 0.83 -51.45
N SER A 431 -2.18 0.34 -52.16
CA SER A 431 -2.54 0.82 -53.50
C SER A 431 -3.37 2.11 -53.41
N GLU A 432 -3.04 3.15 -54.20
CA GLU A 432 -3.67 4.49 -54.09
C GLU A 432 -5.10 4.64 -54.65
N HIS A 433 -5.62 3.65 -55.39
CA HIS A 433 -6.96 3.76 -56.00
C HIS A 433 -8.12 3.46 -55.02
N ASP A 434 -8.55 4.49 -54.29
CA ASP A 434 -9.93 4.60 -53.76
C ASP A 434 -10.32 6.10 -53.60
N SER A 435 -10.66 6.76 -54.72
CA SER A 435 -11.56 7.91 -54.69
C SER A 435 -12.69 7.67 -55.67
N ALA A 436 -13.91 7.53 -55.13
CA ALA A 436 -15.16 7.32 -55.86
C ALA A 436 -15.61 8.54 -56.69
N SER A 437 -14.70 9.21 -57.40
CA SER A 437 -14.94 10.44 -58.18
C SER A 437 -14.61 10.32 -59.67
N SER A 438 -14.08 9.19 -60.18
CA SER A 438 -13.77 9.03 -61.62
C SER A 438 -14.78 8.22 -62.43
N ALA A 439 -15.98 7.94 -61.89
CA ALA A 439 -17.03 7.21 -62.62
C ALA A 439 -17.74 8.02 -63.73
N PHE A 440 -17.28 9.24 -64.04
CA PHE A 440 -17.80 10.06 -65.15
C PHE A 440 -16.67 10.64 -66.02
N ALA A 441 -15.95 9.76 -66.71
CA ALA A 441 -15.24 10.15 -67.93
C ALA A 441 -15.21 8.95 -68.89
N GLY A 442 -16.18 8.91 -69.81
CA GLY A 442 -16.21 7.92 -70.88
C GLY A 442 -15.06 8.16 -71.86
N GLY A 443 -14.17 7.18 -72.01
CA GLY A 443 -13.09 7.24 -72.98
C GLY A 443 -12.27 5.95 -73.02
N ARG A 444 -12.55 5.12 -74.04
CA ARG A 444 -11.81 3.96 -74.61
C ARG A 444 -10.58 3.38 -73.88
N ALA A 445 -10.62 2.06 -73.79
CA ALA A 445 -9.58 1.13 -73.35
C ALA A 445 -8.20 1.31 -73.99
N GLY A 446 -7.15 1.09 -73.19
CA GLY A 446 -5.78 0.83 -73.64
C GLY A 446 -4.73 0.94 -72.53
N GLY A 447 -4.48 -0.15 -71.80
CA GLY A 447 -3.41 -0.29 -70.81
C GLY A 447 -3.93 -0.54 -69.39
N ALA A 448 -3.74 -1.76 -68.87
CA ALA A 448 -3.86 -1.99 -67.43
C ALA A 448 -2.63 -1.33 -66.77
N GLU A 449 -2.77 -0.08 -66.35
CA GLU A 449 -1.77 0.56 -65.50
C GLU A 449 -1.65 -0.25 -64.21
N MET A 450 -0.43 -0.69 -63.90
CA MET A 450 -0.13 -1.39 -62.65
C MET A 450 -0.48 -0.46 -61.47
N PRO A 451 -1.13 -0.96 -60.40
CA PRO A 451 -1.47 -0.12 -59.25
C PRO A 451 -0.19 0.46 -58.64
N GLU A 452 -0.14 1.79 -58.52
CA GLU A 452 0.95 2.49 -57.86
C GLU A 452 0.85 2.23 -56.35
N TYR A 453 1.86 1.54 -55.80
CA TYR A 453 1.93 1.18 -54.39
C TYR A 453 2.70 2.25 -53.61
N VAL A 454 2.06 2.81 -52.59
CA VAL A 454 2.62 3.82 -51.71
C VAL A 454 2.97 3.19 -50.36
N ASN A 455 4.15 3.53 -49.82
CA ASN A 455 4.53 3.13 -48.47
C ASN A 455 3.66 3.90 -47.46
N ALA A 456 3.00 3.18 -46.56
CA ALA A 456 2.18 3.73 -45.50
C ALA A 456 2.46 3.01 -44.18
N VAL A 457 2.08 3.63 -43.08
CA VAL A 457 2.04 2.96 -41.76
C VAL A 457 0.58 2.80 -41.37
N VAL A 458 0.13 1.55 -41.26
CA VAL A 458 -1.19 1.24 -40.71
C VAL A 458 -1.05 1.02 -39.21
N VAL A 459 -1.80 1.80 -38.43
CA VAL A 459 -1.75 1.81 -36.98
C VAL A 459 -3.01 1.14 -36.45
N LEU A 460 -2.85 0.09 -35.65
CA LEU A 460 -3.92 -0.60 -34.95
C LEU A 460 -3.80 -0.31 -33.47
N SER A 461 -4.87 0.15 -32.83
CA SER A 461 -4.87 0.36 -31.38
C SER A 461 -6.19 -0.06 -30.76
N THR A 462 -6.17 -0.50 -29.51
CA THR A 462 -7.40 -0.93 -28.82
C THR A 462 -8.41 0.22 -28.73
N ASP A 463 -9.68 -0.07 -29.05
CA ASP A 463 -10.75 0.92 -28.96
C ASP A 463 -11.10 1.19 -27.49
N LEU A 464 -10.68 2.36 -27.00
CA LEU A 464 -10.90 2.79 -25.63
C LEU A 464 -12.38 2.95 -25.30
N ARG A 465 -13.26 3.16 -26.28
CA ARG A 465 -14.72 3.27 -26.05
C ARG A 465 -15.29 1.94 -25.59
N VAL A 466 -14.82 0.84 -26.15
CA VAL A 466 -15.23 -0.51 -25.74
C VAL A 466 -14.73 -0.83 -24.33
N ILE A 467 -13.52 -0.42 -24.01
CA ILE A 467 -12.98 -0.54 -22.65
C ILE A 467 -13.83 0.28 -21.66
N ALA A 468 -14.11 1.54 -22.00
CA ALA A 468 -14.92 2.44 -21.18
C ALA A 468 -16.34 1.90 -20.96
N GLN A 469 -16.98 1.39 -22.02
CA GLN A 469 -18.32 0.82 -21.94
C GLN A 469 -18.36 -0.46 -21.11
N ARG A 470 -17.31 -1.32 -21.16
CA ARG A 470 -17.21 -2.53 -20.33
C ARG A 470 -16.91 -2.27 -18.87
N GLN A 471 -16.05 -1.28 -18.59
CA GLN A 471 -15.82 -0.80 -17.23
C GLN A 471 -17.08 -0.13 -16.67
N GLY A 472 -17.79 0.59 -17.54
CA GLY A 472 -19.18 0.96 -17.34
C GLY A 472 -20.05 -0.29 -17.23
N ARG A 473 -21.09 -0.27 -16.42
CA ARG A 473 -21.95 -1.46 -16.20
C ARG A 473 -22.92 -1.70 -17.37
N ASN A 474 -22.61 -1.13 -18.55
CA ASN A 474 -23.44 -1.12 -19.74
C ASN A 474 -22.81 -2.01 -20.80
N ARG A 475 -23.59 -2.85 -21.47
CA ARG A 475 -23.08 -3.53 -22.67
C ARG A 475 -22.98 -2.51 -23.81
N SER A 476 -21.86 -2.55 -24.53
CA SER A 476 -21.71 -1.81 -25.79
C SER A 476 -22.86 -2.19 -26.75
N PRO A 477 -23.67 -1.23 -27.26
CA PRO A 477 -24.85 -1.53 -28.08
C PRO A 477 -24.53 -2.31 -29.37
N TRP A 478 -23.30 -2.20 -29.88
CA TRP A 478 -22.85 -2.82 -31.13
C TRP A 478 -21.99 -4.07 -30.95
N LEU A 479 -21.62 -4.47 -29.72
CA LEU A 479 -20.85 -5.69 -29.47
C LEU A 479 -21.71 -6.74 -28.79
N GLN A 480 -22.00 -7.82 -29.52
CA GLN A 480 -22.79 -8.95 -29.01
C GLN A 480 -21.96 -9.92 -28.14
N HIS A 481 -20.61 -9.89 -28.24
CA HIS A 481 -19.69 -10.78 -27.51
C HIS A 481 -18.50 -10.01 -26.90
N ALA A 482 -17.75 -10.68 -26.01
CA ALA A 482 -16.50 -10.19 -25.42
C ALA A 482 -15.35 -10.18 -26.45
N SER A 483 -15.44 -9.42 -27.54
CA SER A 483 -14.38 -9.33 -28.56
C SER A 483 -13.44 -8.13 -28.37
N LEU A 484 -12.22 -8.21 -28.90
CA LEU A 484 -11.28 -7.10 -28.97
C LEU A 484 -11.70 -6.18 -30.14
N ALA A 485 -12.13 -4.94 -29.88
CA ALA A 485 -12.34 -3.95 -30.93
C ALA A 485 -11.09 -3.08 -31.06
N GLU A 486 -10.70 -2.74 -32.28
CA GLU A 486 -9.53 -1.92 -32.55
C GLU A 486 -9.87 -0.79 -33.51
N HIS A 487 -9.25 0.35 -33.27
CA HIS A 487 -9.24 1.46 -34.19
C HIS A 487 -8.08 1.32 -35.19
N VAL A 488 -8.35 1.62 -36.46
CA VAL A 488 -7.39 1.53 -37.57
C VAL A 488 -7.19 2.92 -38.16
N ASP A 489 -5.94 3.37 -38.14
CA ASP A 489 -5.52 4.63 -38.74
C ASP A 489 -4.49 4.37 -39.84
N THR A 490 -4.57 5.10 -40.95
CA THR A 490 -3.60 4.97 -42.06
C THR A 490 -2.80 6.25 -42.18
N VAL A 491 -1.54 6.17 -41.76
CA VAL A 491 -0.62 7.31 -41.75
C VAL A 491 0.18 7.30 -43.04
N HIS A 492 -0.13 8.25 -43.92
CA HIS A 492 0.63 8.48 -45.13
C HIS A 492 1.80 9.44 -44.88
N LEU A 493 3.01 9.01 -45.23
CA LEU A 493 4.22 9.81 -45.09
C LEU A 493 4.45 10.59 -46.40
N HIS A 494 3.76 11.71 -46.59
CA HIS A 494 3.95 12.54 -47.79
C HIS A 494 4.57 13.90 -47.46
N ARG A 495 5.49 14.33 -48.32
CA ARG A 495 5.94 15.73 -48.40
C ARG A 495 5.54 16.24 -49.78
N SER A 496 4.81 17.35 -49.83
CA SER A 496 4.33 17.96 -51.08
C SER A 496 5.45 18.00 -52.14
N GLY A 497 5.28 17.25 -53.24
CA GLY A 497 6.21 17.23 -54.38
C GLY A 497 7.40 16.25 -54.31
N SER A 498 7.47 15.30 -53.37
CA SER A 498 8.56 14.31 -53.27
C SER A 498 8.10 12.88 -53.58
N ALA A 499 9.01 12.05 -54.11
CA ALA A 499 8.82 10.61 -54.23
C ALA A 499 8.46 9.96 -52.87
N VAL A 500 7.68 8.88 -52.92
CA VAL A 500 7.21 8.11 -51.76
C VAL A 500 8.40 7.70 -50.88
N PRO A 501 8.48 8.16 -49.62
CA PRO A 501 9.64 7.90 -48.79
C PRO A 501 9.71 6.43 -48.38
N GLU A 502 10.91 5.88 -48.41
CA GLU A 502 11.19 4.58 -47.83
C GLU A 502 11.20 4.69 -46.30
N ILE A 503 10.48 3.77 -45.62
CA ILE A 503 10.50 3.67 -44.16
C ILE A 503 11.68 2.79 -43.76
N LEU A 504 12.55 3.33 -42.91
CA LEU A 504 13.85 2.76 -42.57
C LEU A 504 13.87 2.14 -41.17
N GLY A 505 12.95 2.56 -40.30
CA GLY A 505 12.74 1.94 -39.01
C GLY A 505 11.63 2.62 -38.22
N ILE A 506 10.99 1.83 -37.35
CA ILE A 506 9.95 2.29 -36.43
C ILE A 506 10.36 1.86 -35.01
N ALA A 507 10.26 2.77 -34.05
CA ALA A 507 10.55 2.47 -32.65
C ALA A 507 9.60 3.24 -31.73
N MET A 508 9.36 2.70 -30.53
CA MET A 508 8.71 3.45 -29.47
C MET A 508 9.65 4.54 -28.94
N LEU A 509 9.14 5.75 -28.78
CA LEU A 509 9.85 6.80 -28.06
C LEU A 509 9.64 6.58 -26.56
N PRO A 510 10.71 6.68 -25.74
CA PRO A 510 10.54 6.69 -24.30
C PRO A 510 9.57 7.81 -23.91
N ARG A 511 8.63 7.47 -23.03
CA ARG A 511 7.67 8.45 -22.55
C ARG A 511 8.42 9.49 -21.72
N PRO A 512 8.25 10.79 -21.98
CA PRO A 512 8.73 11.82 -21.07
C PRO A 512 7.83 11.78 -19.83
N VAL A 513 8.11 10.84 -18.94
CA VAL A 513 7.47 10.80 -17.64
C VAL A 513 8.24 11.81 -16.79
N SER A 514 7.52 12.68 -16.07
CA SER A 514 8.21 13.62 -15.20
C SER A 514 9.06 12.84 -14.19
N LYS A 515 10.29 13.30 -13.88
CA LYS A 515 11.17 12.62 -12.90
C LYS A 515 10.44 12.24 -11.60
N PRO A 516 9.52 13.05 -11.04
CA PRO A 516 8.72 12.67 -9.88
C PRO A 516 7.83 11.43 -10.11
N VAL A 517 7.21 11.33 -11.29
CA VAL A 517 6.35 10.20 -11.66
C VAL A 517 7.18 8.98 -12.05
N GLU A 518 8.35 9.15 -12.67
CA GLU A 518 9.31 8.04 -12.87
C GLU A 518 9.78 7.48 -11.53
N GLN A 519 10.06 8.35 -10.56
CA GLN A 519 10.43 7.95 -9.21
C GLN A 519 9.29 7.19 -8.54
N LEU A 520 8.02 7.60 -8.67
CA LEU A 520 6.84 6.87 -8.19
C LEU A 520 6.78 5.41 -8.65
N PHE A 521 7.22 5.11 -9.88
CA PHE A 521 7.15 3.76 -10.45
C PHE A 521 8.52 3.06 -10.55
N SER A 522 9.60 3.68 -10.08
CA SER A 522 10.95 3.11 -10.12
C SER A 522 11.09 1.87 -9.23
N LYS A 523 11.78 0.83 -9.73
CA LYS A 523 11.93 -0.50 -9.11
C LYS A 523 12.68 -0.53 -7.75
N GLY A 524 13.07 0.61 -7.20
CA GLY A 524 14.01 0.69 -6.07
C GLY A 524 13.54 0.04 -4.76
N ASN A 525 12.24 -0.10 -4.50
CA ASN A 525 11.73 -0.44 -3.16
C ASN A 525 10.60 -1.50 -3.10
N GLY A 526 10.50 -2.40 -4.07
CA GLY A 526 9.83 -3.69 -3.84
C GLY A 526 8.33 -3.81 -4.09
N LEU A 527 7.60 -2.79 -4.55
CA LEU A 527 6.26 -2.95 -5.13
C LEU A 527 6.09 -1.95 -6.28
N VAL A 528 6.29 -2.43 -7.51
CA VAL A 528 5.82 -1.74 -8.71
C VAL A 528 4.45 -2.35 -8.99
N LEU A 529 3.35 -1.66 -8.67
CA LEU A 529 2.09 -1.97 -9.36
C LEU A 529 2.40 -1.77 -10.84
N PRO A 530 2.36 -2.81 -11.69
CA PRO A 530 2.73 -2.62 -13.07
C PRO A 530 1.61 -1.85 -13.77
N VAL A 531 1.71 -0.51 -13.75
CA VAL A 531 0.88 0.43 -14.53
C VAL A 531 0.85 0.01 -16.00
N LEU A 532 1.88 -0.72 -16.45
CA LEU A 532 1.97 -1.35 -17.76
C LEU A 532 0.76 -2.23 -18.12
N HIS A 533 0.14 -2.92 -17.15
CA HIS A 533 -1.01 -3.81 -17.40
C HIS A 533 -2.37 -3.12 -17.23
N LEU A 534 -2.38 -1.82 -16.88
CA LEU A 534 -3.63 -1.07 -16.79
C LEU A 534 -4.12 -0.66 -18.18
N SER A 535 -5.44 -0.56 -18.31
CA SER A 535 -6.05 0.07 -19.48
C SER A 535 -5.51 1.48 -19.69
N GLU A 536 -5.43 1.91 -20.95
CA GLU A 536 -4.96 3.26 -21.28
C GLU A 536 -5.78 4.36 -20.60
N LEU A 537 -7.08 4.13 -20.39
CA LEU A 537 -7.98 5.04 -19.66
C LEU A 537 -7.58 5.20 -18.19
N ALA A 538 -7.20 4.10 -17.52
CA ALA A 538 -6.81 4.12 -16.12
C ALA A 538 -5.44 4.77 -15.91
N LYS A 539 -4.49 4.61 -16.85
CA LYS A 539 -3.14 5.18 -16.75
C LYS A 539 -2.99 6.59 -17.33
N GLN A 540 -4.04 7.15 -17.96
CA GLN A 540 -4.02 8.44 -18.66
C GLN A 540 -3.53 9.63 -17.82
N GLN A 541 -3.67 9.56 -16.49
CA GLN A 541 -3.21 10.57 -15.53
C GLN A 541 -1.75 10.41 -15.14
N LEU A 542 -1.28 9.16 -15.12
CA LEU A 542 0.01 8.78 -14.59
C LEU A 542 1.05 8.75 -15.70
N VAL A 543 0.64 8.47 -16.94
CA VAL A 543 1.55 8.20 -18.04
C VAL A 543 1.08 8.96 -19.28
N PRO A 544 1.98 9.69 -19.98
CA PRO A 544 1.61 10.35 -21.23
C PRO A 544 1.25 9.31 -22.30
N ALA A 545 0.57 9.77 -23.34
CA ALA A 545 0.20 8.94 -24.48
C ALA A 545 1.43 8.26 -25.10
N PRO A 546 1.29 7.01 -25.60
CA PRO A 546 2.36 6.38 -26.33
C PRO A 546 2.72 7.21 -27.56
N SER A 547 4.03 7.32 -27.80
CA SER A 547 4.58 8.04 -28.95
C SER A 547 5.61 7.16 -29.64
N PHE A 548 5.64 7.23 -30.96
CA PHE A 548 6.48 6.41 -31.81
C PHE A 548 7.25 7.32 -32.75
N ILE A 549 8.46 6.90 -33.10
CA ILE A 549 9.26 7.56 -34.13
C ILE A 549 9.30 6.67 -35.37
N ILE A 550 9.07 7.29 -36.52
CA ILE A 550 9.21 6.67 -37.82
C ILE A 550 10.35 7.40 -38.54
N ILE A 551 11.44 6.68 -38.79
CA ILE A 551 12.55 7.20 -39.58
C ILE A 551 12.32 6.83 -41.04
N SER A 552 12.25 7.83 -41.90
CA SER A 552 12.06 7.67 -43.34
C SER A 552 13.19 8.31 -44.13
N GLY A 553 13.23 8.06 -45.44
CA GLY A 553 14.18 8.70 -46.37
C GLY A 553 14.07 10.23 -46.42
N ILE A 554 12.95 10.81 -46.00
CA ILE A 554 12.72 12.27 -46.04
C ILE A 554 12.84 12.96 -44.67
N GLY A 555 12.81 12.22 -43.56
CA GLY A 555 12.62 12.82 -42.24
C GLY A 555 12.39 11.82 -41.10
N ALA A 556 12.55 12.31 -39.87
CA ALA A 556 11.99 11.67 -38.69
C ALA A 556 10.57 12.21 -38.44
N HIS A 557 9.61 11.30 -38.31
CA HIS A 557 8.21 11.61 -38.01
C HIS A 557 7.88 11.11 -36.60
N ILE A 558 7.25 11.95 -35.79
CA ILE A 558 6.76 11.55 -34.48
C ILE A 558 5.26 11.31 -34.60
N LEU A 559 4.86 10.08 -34.32
CA LEU A 559 3.49 9.65 -34.24
C LEU A 559 3.04 9.68 -32.77
N ARG A 560 2.04 10.49 -32.44
CA ARG A 560 1.48 10.58 -31.08
C ARG A 560 0.04 10.08 -31.07
N LYS A 561 -0.29 9.20 -30.12
CA LYS A 561 -1.67 8.82 -29.87
C LYS A 561 -2.41 9.95 -29.17
N THR A 562 -3.58 10.33 -29.66
CA THR A 562 -4.44 11.31 -29.00
C THR A 562 -5.11 10.68 -27.78
N GLN A 563 -5.03 11.34 -26.62
CA GLN A 563 -5.73 10.88 -25.43
C GLN A 563 -7.19 11.35 -25.44
N PRO A 564 -8.14 10.56 -24.92
CA PRO A 564 -9.55 10.96 -24.82
C PRO A 564 -9.77 12.29 -24.09
N ILE A 565 -8.92 12.62 -23.10
CA ILE A 565 -9.01 13.91 -22.37
C ILE A 565 -8.70 15.09 -23.28
N ASN A 566 -7.74 14.95 -24.20
CA ASN A 566 -7.37 16.03 -25.11
C ASN A 566 -8.51 16.28 -26.12
N VAL A 567 -9.18 15.21 -26.56
CA VAL A 567 -10.38 15.31 -27.40
C VAL A 567 -11.51 16.02 -26.62
N LEU A 568 -11.77 15.60 -25.37
CA LEU A 568 -12.77 16.25 -24.52
C LEU A 568 -12.47 17.74 -24.29
N GLN A 569 -11.21 18.09 -23.98
CA GLN A 569 -10.79 19.48 -23.78
C GLN A 569 -10.99 20.31 -25.05
N GLY A 570 -10.66 19.78 -26.22
CA GLY A 570 -10.94 20.42 -27.51
C GLY A 570 -12.44 20.63 -27.75
N LEU A 571 -13.27 19.63 -27.47
CA LEU A 571 -14.73 19.74 -27.60
C LEU A 571 -15.31 20.79 -26.64
N LEU A 572 -14.81 20.86 -25.41
CA LEU A 572 -15.21 21.87 -24.42
C LEU A 572 -14.81 23.29 -24.89
N LEU A 573 -13.61 23.46 -25.44
CA LEU A 573 -13.15 24.73 -26.01
C LEU A 573 -13.94 25.15 -27.26
N ASN A 574 -14.41 24.20 -28.06
CA ASN A 574 -15.25 24.48 -29.22
C ASN A 574 -16.72 24.77 -28.84
N GLY A 575 -17.21 24.20 -27.73
CA GLY A 575 -18.56 24.43 -27.21
C GLY A 575 -19.67 23.73 -28.00
N ASN A 576 -19.34 22.71 -28.79
CA ASN A 576 -20.31 21.95 -29.58
C ASN A 576 -20.99 20.88 -28.71
N MET A 577 -22.22 21.16 -28.26
CA MET A 577 -22.97 20.30 -27.36
C MET A 577 -23.37 18.94 -27.96
N ALA A 578 -23.57 18.86 -29.29
CA ALA A 578 -23.91 17.60 -29.95
C ALA A 578 -22.73 16.63 -29.92
N GLN A 579 -21.54 17.11 -30.29
CA GLN A 579 -20.31 16.32 -30.24
C GLN A 579 -19.93 15.91 -28.81
N LEU A 580 -20.19 16.78 -27.82
CA LEU A 580 -20.02 16.44 -26.41
C LEU A 580 -20.96 15.32 -25.96
N GLN A 581 -22.24 15.35 -26.38
CA GLN A 581 -23.19 14.28 -26.09
C GLN A 581 -22.76 12.95 -26.73
N ASP A 582 -22.30 12.98 -27.98
CA ASP A 582 -21.79 11.80 -28.68
C ASP A 582 -20.57 11.22 -27.95
N PHE A 583 -19.66 12.08 -27.49
CA PHE A 583 -18.50 11.67 -26.71
C PHE A 583 -18.89 11.00 -25.38
N VAL A 584 -19.89 11.55 -24.67
CA VAL A 584 -20.44 10.95 -23.45
C VAL A 584 -21.06 9.58 -23.71
N ASN A 585 -21.79 9.43 -24.82
CA ASN A 585 -22.39 8.14 -25.20
C ASN A 585 -21.30 7.09 -25.54
N GLN A 586 -20.19 7.52 -26.12
CA GLN A 586 -19.08 6.64 -26.48
C GLN A 586 -18.25 6.19 -25.27
N PHE A 587 -17.89 7.10 -24.35
CA PHE A 587 -17.00 6.82 -23.22
C PHE A 587 -17.72 6.61 -21.88
N THR A 588 -19.05 6.67 -21.84
CA THR A 588 -19.90 6.66 -20.62
C THR A 588 -19.77 7.93 -19.77
N ALA A 589 -20.87 8.28 -19.09
CA ALA A 589 -20.93 9.42 -18.19
C ALA A 589 -19.88 9.36 -17.06
N GLU A 590 -19.55 8.17 -16.54
CA GLU A 590 -18.61 7.98 -15.43
C GLU A 590 -17.17 8.35 -15.82
N GLN A 591 -16.67 7.86 -16.95
CA GLN A 591 -15.32 8.20 -17.41
C GLN A 591 -15.21 9.66 -17.84
N VAL A 592 -16.26 10.22 -18.47
CA VAL A 592 -16.27 11.65 -18.81
C VAL A 592 -16.22 12.51 -17.55
N CYS A 593 -16.98 12.16 -16.51
CA CYS A 593 -16.91 12.84 -15.22
C CYS A 593 -15.50 12.75 -14.61
N ALA A 594 -14.84 11.58 -14.66
CA ALA A 594 -13.45 11.43 -14.20
C ALA A 594 -12.47 12.33 -14.97
N MET A 595 -12.60 12.42 -16.31
CA MET A 595 -11.80 13.31 -17.15
C MET A 595 -12.07 14.80 -16.87
N CYS A 596 -13.32 15.16 -16.56
CA CYS A 596 -13.66 16.52 -16.12
C CYS A 596 -13.00 16.87 -14.78
N PHE A 597 -13.04 15.99 -13.77
CA PHE A 597 -12.35 16.24 -12.50
C PHE A 597 -10.83 16.35 -12.68
N GLN A 598 -10.23 15.52 -13.55
CA GLN A 598 -8.82 15.65 -13.91
C GLN A 598 -8.51 17.02 -14.54
N THR A 599 -9.30 17.45 -15.52
CA THR A 599 -9.12 18.75 -16.20
C THR A 599 -9.25 19.90 -15.21
N LEU A 600 -10.24 19.86 -14.31
CA LEU A 600 -10.41 20.86 -13.26
C LEU A 600 -9.19 20.92 -12.33
N THR A 601 -8.68 19.76 -11.91
CA THR A 601 -7.55 19.67 -10.97
C THR A 601 -6.25 20.18 -11.59
N GLN A 602 -6.00 19.86 -12.88
CA GLN A 602 -4.85 20.36 -13.64
C GLN A 602 -4.86 21.88 -13.83
N ALA A 603 -6.04 22.50 -13.88
CA ALA A 603 -6.19 23.95 -14.06
C ALA A 603 -6.13 24.76 -12.74
N MET A 604 -6.21 24.13 -11.57
CA MET A 604 -6.25 24.80 -10.25
C MET A 604 -4.98 25.54 -9.78
N PRO A 605 -3.73 25.01 -9.94
CA PRO A 605 -2.53 25.69 -9.44
C PRO A 605 -2.36 27.12 -9.98
N LYS A 606 -2.89 27.37 -11.19
CA LYS A 606 -2.79 28.64 -11.91
C LYS A 606 -3.77 29.71 -11.41
N ILE A 607 -4.76 29.32 -10.59
CA ILE A 607 -5.73 30.23 -9.94
C ILE A 607 -5.25 30.68 -8.56
N SER A 608 -4.61 29.80 -7.77
CA SER A 608 -4.12 30.13 -6.42
C SER A 608 -3.04 31.23 -6.44
N ALA A 609 -2.24 31.29 -7.51
CA ALA A 609 -1.31 32.39 -7.78
C ALA A 609 -2.01 33.76 -7.94
N ARG A 610 -3.29 33.79 -8.27
CA ARG A 610 -4.12 35.00 -8.44
C ARG A 610 -4.72 35.49 -7.11
N SER A 611 -5.04 34.59 -6.17
CA SER A 611 -5.61 34.95 -4.85
C SER A 611 -4.57 35.46 -3.86
N ASN A 612 -3.31 35.01 -3.98
CA ASN A 612 -2.22 35.48 -3.13
C ASN A 612 -1.64 36.83 -3.59
N ALA A 613 -1.87 37.22 -4.85
CA ALA A 613 -1.46 38.53 -5.39
C ALA A 613 -2.48 39.66 -5.13
N SER A 614 -3.66 39.37 -4.58
CA SER A 614 -4.75 40.33 -4.35
C SER A 614 -5.04 40.64 -2.88
N ARG A 615 -4.20 40.20 -1.94
CA ARG A 615 -4.28 40.60 -0.52
C ARG A 615 -3.20 41.65 -0.19
N PRO A 616 -3.56 42.88 0.17
CA PRO A 616 -2.62 43.80 0.80
C PRO A 616 -2.35 43.36 2.25
N ASP A 617 -1.11 43.53 2.66
CA ASP A 617 -0.55 43.14 3.95
C ASP A 617 -1.38 43.56 5.18
N LYS A 618 -1.58 42.60 6.10
CA LYS A 618 -1.52 42.84 7.54
C LYS A 618 -0.75 41.67 8.17
N ILE A 619 0.56 41.87 8.31
CA ILE A 619 1.42 41.05 9.15
C ILE A 619 1.64 41.83 10.45
N ASP A 620 1.02 41.35 11.53
CA ASP A 620 1.46 41.65 12.88
C ASP A 620 2.58 40.69 13.30
N ALA A 621 3.45 41.23 14.13
CA ALA A 621 4.77 40.75 14.49
C ALA A 621 4.78 39.43 15.28
N SER A 622 5.73 38.55 14.96
CA SER A 622 6.82 38.16 15.87
C SER A 622 7.51 36.86 15.43
N SER A 623 8.73 36.99 14.90
CA SER A 623 9.84 36.08 15.24
C SER A 623 11.13 36.65 14.65
N ALA A 624 11.83 37.40 15.50
CA ALA A 624 13.18 37.85 15.25
C ALA A 624 14.18 36.77 15.70
N SER A 625 15.05 36.33 14.79
CA SER A 625 16.50 36.17 15.02
C SER A 625 17.16 35.68 13.72
N ARG A 626 17.81 36.58 12.97
CA ARG A 626 19.20 37.06 13.12
C ARG A 626 20.26 36.01 12.76
N ASN A 627 20.85 36.23 11.58
CA ASN A 627 22.30 36.35 11.27
C ASN A 627 22.63 35.63 9.97
N LYS A 628 23.40 36.15 9.01
CA LYS A 628 24.06 37.44 8.80
C LYS A 628 24.49 37.40 7.32
N LEU A 629 24.12 38.42 6.53
CA LEU A 629 24.73 38.68 5.23
C LEU A 629 26.21 39.04 5.42
N ARG A 630 27.07 38.62 4.49
CA ARG A 630 28.33 39.28 4.21
C ARG A 630 28.30 39.76 2.76
N VAL A 631 28.23 41.08 2.60
CA VAL A 631 28.34 41.81 1.33
C VAL A 631 29.81 42.09 1.08
N ALA A 632 30.27 41.92 -0.16
CA ALA A 632 31.38 42.68 -0.71
C ALA A 632 30.91 43.30 -2.04
N LYS A 633 31.24 44.57 -2.21
CA LYS A 633 30.74 45.53 -3.19
C LYS A 633 31.90 45.93 -4.13
N THR A 634 31.54 46.54 -5.27
CA THR A 634 32.34 47.33 -6.24
C THR A 634 33.04 46.56 -7.36
N ASP A 635 33.10 47.02 -8.62
CA ASP A 635 32.36 48.05 -9.38
C ASP A 635 32.75 47.91 -10.88
N MET A 636 31.78 48.16 -11.76
CA MET A 636 31.83 48.80 -13.10
C MET A 636 32.85 48.40 -14.20
N LEU A 637 32.37 47.96 -15.39
CA LEU A 637 32.25 48.79 -16.63
C LEU A 637 31.77 47.97 -17.88
N ALA A 638 30.68 48.48 -18.49
CA ALA A 638 30.36 48.54 -19.94
C ALA A 638 29.78 47.34 -20.76
N GLN A 639 28.50 47.55 -21.15
CA GLN A 639 27.81 47.24 -22.44
C GLN A 639 26.91 45.97 -22.55
N PRO A 640 25.78 46.06 -23.29
CA PRO A 640 24.52 45.44 -22.87
C PRO A 640 24.24 44.11 -23.57
N SER A 641 24.28 43.01 -22.82
CA SER A 641 23.61 41.77 -23.18
C SER A 641 22.20 41.76 -22.60
N SER A 642 21.20 41.70 -23.46
CA SER A 642 19.78 41.59 -23.12
C SER A 642 19.48 40.25 -22.42
N SER A 643 19.62 40.25 -21.10
CA SER A 643 19.05 39.26 -20.20
C SER A 643 18.50 40.00 -18.98
N LEU A 644 17.23 39.71 -18.65
CA LEU A 644 16.33 40.34 -17.67
C LEU A 644 15.37 41.41 -18.21
N ALA A 645 14.34 40.91 -18.88
CA ALA A 645 12.97 41.35 -18.63
C ALA A 645 12.24 40.20 -17.90
N SER A 646 12.44 40.12 -16.58
CA SER A 646 11.54 39.47 -15.65
C SER A 646 10.30 40.37 -15.49
N THR A 647 9.35 40.22 -16.41
CA THR A 647 7.97 40.71 -16.24
C THR A 647 7.05 39.73 -16.96
N ALA A 648 6.25 39.01 -16.16
CA ALA A 648 4.99 38.35 -16.52
C ALA A 648 4.71 38.22 -18.04
N SER A 649 5.22 37.16 -18.66
CA SER A 649 4.79 36.78 -20.02
C SER A 649 3.40 36.15 -19.92
N LEU A 650 2.39 36.95 -20.30
CA LEU A 650 1.16 36.63 -21.03
C LEU A 650 0.58 35.21 -20.85
N ARG A 651 -0.59 35.14 -20.20
CA ARG A 651 -1.44 33.96 -19.99
C ARG A 651 -1.97 33.37 -21.30
N ASP A 652 -2.23 32.06 -21.33
CA ASP A 652 -3.00 31.41 -22.39
C ASP A 652 -4.52 31.50 -22.06
N PRO A 653 -5.32 32.32 -22.78
CA PRO A 653 -6.74 32.52 -22.50
C PRO A 653 -7.58 31.23 -22.65
N ALA A 654 -7.07 30.24 -23.38
CA ALA A 654 -7.75 28.97 -23.58
C ALA A 654 -7.96 28.19 -22.26
N GLU A 655 -7.01 28.25 -21.31
CA GLU A 655 -7.08 27.46 -20.08
C GLU A 655 -8.14 27.99 -19.08
N GLU A 656 -8.32 29.32 -19.00
CA GLU A 656 -9.37 29.93 -18.16
C GLU A 656 -10.76 29.62 -18.71
N VAL A 657 -10.91 29.65 -20.04
CA VAL A 657 -12.15 29.24 -20.73
C VAL A 657 -12.41 27.74 -20.52
N LEU A 658 -11.39 26.89 -20.62
CA LEU A 658 -11.50 25.46 -20.39
C LEU A 658 -12.01 25.15 -18.98
N LEU A 659 -11.46 25.81 -17.96
CA LEU A 659 -11.91 25.62 -16.58
C LEU A 659 -13.38 26.01 -16.39
N LEU A 660 -13.77 27.20 -16.87
CA LEU A 660 -15.15 27.69 -16.74
C LEU A 660 -16.15 26.77 -17.46
N ARG A 661 -15.81 26.33 -18.68
CA ARG A 661 -16.67 25.44 -19.46
C ARG A 661 -16.72 24.04 -18.87
N THR A 662 -15.62 23.52 -18.33
CA THR A 662 -15.61 22.22 -17.63
C THR A 662 -16.46 22.28 -16.37
N GLU A 663 -16.36 23.36 -15.58
CA GLU A 663 -17.18 23.56 -14.39
C GLU A 663 -18.67 23.64 -14.75
N GLN A 664 -19.02 24.41 -15.79
CA GLN A 664 -20.39 24.52 -16.29
C GLN A 664 -20.93 23.18 -16.79
N PHE A 665 -20.12 22.43 -17.56
CA PHE A 665 -20.48 21.14 -18.11
C PHE A 665 -20.74 20.08 -17.04
N LEU A 666 -19.89 20.03 -16.00
CA LEU A 666 -19.99 19.04 -14.92
C LEU A 666 -21.05 19.39 -13.85
N LEU A 667 -21.21 20.68 -13.54
CA LEU A 667 -21.98 21.14 -12.37
C LEU A 667 -23.31 21.81 -12.70
N SER A 668 -23.61 22.13 -13.96
CA SER A 668 -24.93 22.68 -14.33
C SER A 668 -26.03 21.62 -14.19
N PRO A 669 -27.12 21.87 -13.45
CA PRO A 669 -28.23 20.91 -13.31
C PRO A 669 -28.81 20.47 -14.66
N GLN A 670 -29.06 21.42 -15.57
CA GLN A 670 -29.65 21.18 -16.88
C GLN A 670 -28.76 20.28 -17.75
N LEU A 671 -27.47 20.63 -17.86
CA LEU A 671 -26.51 19.86 -18.65
C LEU A 671 -26.22 18.50 -18.01
N SER A 672 -26.18 18.43 -16.68
CA SER A 672 -25.94 17.17 -15.97
C SER A 672 -27.04 16.13 -16.20
N VAL A 673 -28.30 16.56 -16.34
CA VAL A 673 -29.43 15.68 -16.68
C VAL A 673 -29.35 15.27 -18.15
N GLN A 674 -29.12 16.24 -19.05
CA GLN A 674 -29.00 15.99 -20.49
C GLN A 674 -27.89 14.97 -20.81
N MET A 675 -26.73 15.11 -20.15
CA MET A 675 -25.55 14.26 -20.34
C MET A 675 -25.59 12.96 -19.51
N GLY A 676 -26.64 12.73 -18.71
CA GLY A 676 -26.76 11.54 -17.87
C GLY A 676 -25.81 11.50 -16.66
N PHE A 677 -25.19 12.63 -16.29
CA PHE A 677 -24.27 12.74 -15.15
C PHE A 677 -24.96 12.57 -13.80
N SER A 678 -26.23 12.97 -13.70
CA SER A 678 -27.07 12.81 -12.51
C SER A 678 -27.82 11.47 -12.44
N GLN A 679 -27.70 10.62 -13.47
CA GLN A 679 -28.38 9.32 -13.47
C GLN A 679 -27.75 8.38 -12.44
N VAL A 680 -28.58 7.85 -11.55
CA VAL A 680 -28.20 6.85 -10.54
C VAL A 680 -28.00 5.51 -11.23
N LEU A 681 -26.78 5.00 -11.18
CA LEU A 681 -26.46 3.71 -11.79
C LEU A 681 -26.65 2.56 -10.78
N PRO A 682 -27.14 1.39 -11.21
CA PRO A 682 -27.33 0.24 -10.31
C PRO A 682 -25.99 -0.23 -9.71
N ALA A 683 -26.06 -0.85 -8.53
CA ALA A 683 -24.91 -1.51 -7.88
C ALA A 683 -24.47 -2.74 -8.71
N LEU A 684 -23.20 -3.18 -8.63
CA LEU A 684 -22.71 -4.36 -9.36
C LEU A 684 -23.43 -5.60 -8.85
N GLN A 685 -24.45 -6.06 -9.58
CA GLN A 685 -24.90 -7.44 -9.48
C GLN A 685 -24.02 -8.27 -10.43
N GLY A 686 -22.79 -8.55 -9.99
CA GLY A 686 -22.00 -9.62 -10.60
C GLY A 686 -22.52 -10.97 -10.10
N PRO A 687 -22.55 -12.03 -10.93
CA PRO A 687 -22.71 -13.40 -10.41
C PRO A 687 -21.63 -13.60 -9.35
N GLN A 688 -21.93 -14.27 -8.24
CA GLN A 688 -20.99 -14.58 -7.16
C GLN A 688 -19.57 -14.73 -7.72
N MET A 689 -18.79 -13.65 -7.71
CA MET A 689 -17.38 -13.71 -8.06
C MET A 689 -16.81 -14.40 -6.84
N SER A 690 -16.75 -15.73 -6.92
CA SER A 690 -16.12 -16.61 -5.94
C SER A 690 -14.88 -15.90 -5.45
N ALA A 691 -14.71 -15.73 -4.14
CA ALA A 691 -13.58 -15.03 -3.50
C ALA A 691 -12.30 -15.13 -4.34
N GLN A 692 -12.15 -14.23 -5.31
CA GLN A 692 -11.03 -14.24 -6.24
C GLN A 692 -10.05 -13.32 -5.56
N THR A 693 -8.96 -13.92 -5.12
CA THR A 693 -7.79 -13.16 -4.76
C THR A 693 -7.45 -12.30 -5.96
N SER A 694 -7.44 -10.98 -5.78
CA SER A 694 -6.81 -10.03 -6.70
C SER A 694 -5.45 -10.59 -7.17
N PRO A 695 -4.87 -10.18 -8.30
CA PRO A 695 -3.46 -10.47 -8.62
C PRO A 695 -2.47 -10.15 -7.48
N LEU A 696 -2.92 -9.39 -6.46
CA LEU A 696 -2.22 -9.10 -5.22
C LEU A 696 -2.59 -10.00 -4.01
N GLY A 697 -3.49 -10.99 -4.15
CA GLY A 697 -3.73 -12.03 -3.15
C GLY A 697 -4.90 -11.85 -2.17
N TYR A 698 -5.83 -10.89 -2.38
CA TYR A 698 -6.71 -10.45 -1.28
C TYR A 698 -8.18 -10.91 -1.34
N PRO A 699 -8.79 -11.32 -0.21
CA PRO A 699 -10.22 -11.55 -0.12
C PRO A 699 -10.96 -10.21 -0.07
N VAL A 700 -11.83 -9.96 -1.04
CA VAL A 700 -12.69 -8.78 -1.02
C VAL A 700 -14.08 -9.18 -0.54
N MET A 701 -14.38 -8.87 0.71
CA MET A 701 -15.74 -8.98 1.25
C MET A 701 -16.57 -7.82 0.69
N PHE A 702 -17.31 -8.07 -0.39
CA PHE A 702 -18.24 -7.10 -0.96
C PHE A 702 -19.69 -7.42 -0.56
N GLN A 703 -20.29 -6.57 0.27
CA GLN A 703 -21.74 -6.35 0.22
C GLN A 703 -21.99 -5.15 -0.68
N SER A 704 -22.48 -5.40 -1.90
CA SER A 704 -22.82 -4.39 -2.92
C SER A 704 -24.00 -3.53 -2.43
N ALA A 705 -23.80 -2.22 -2.23
CA ALA A 705 -24.85 -1.40 -1.60
C ALA A 705 -25.10 0.04 -2.13
N ALA A 706 -24.26 0.69 -2.95
CA ALA A 706 -24.46 2.13 -3.23
C ALA A 706 -25.02 2.45 -4.63
N ARG A 707 -26.19 3.11 -4.65
CA ARG A 707 -26.82 3.74 -5.83
C ARG A 707 -26.30 5.16 -6.00
N LEU A 708 -25.14 5.33 -6.66
CA LEU A 708 -24.48 6.63 -6.88
C LEU A 708 -24.62 7.12 -8.32
N SER A 709 -24.69 8.44 -8.50
CA SER A 709 -24.60 9.11 -9.80
C SER A 709 -23.24 8.94 -10.48
N ALA A 710 -23.24 9.12 -11.81
CA ALA A 710 -22.03 9.05 -12.63
C ALA A 710 -20.99 10.12 -12.23
N ARG A 711 -21.40 11.30 -11.73
CA ARG A 711 -20.48 12.32 -11.20
C ARG A 711 -19.66 11.79 -10.04
N LEU A 712 -20.31 11.19 -9.04
CA LEU A 712 -19.62 10.69 -7.86
C LEU A 712 -18.76 9.47 -8.19
N ARG A 713 -19.23 8.57 -9.05
CA ARG A 713 -18.39 7.45 -9.50
C ARG A 713 -17.18 7.91 -10.29
N GLY A 714 -17.33 8.88 -11.20
CA GLY A 714 -16.22 9.48 -11.92
C GLY A 714 -15.21 10.14 -10.98
N LEU A 715 -15.69 10.80 -9.92
CA LEU A 715 -14.82 11.33 -8.86
C LEU A 715 -14.03 10.22 -8.14
N TYR A 716 -14.69 9.14 -7.73
CA TYR A 716 -14.01 8.02 -7.07
C TYR A 716 -13.07 7.25 -8.00
N SER A 717 -13.40 7.13 -9.29
CA SER A 717 -12.51 6.60 -10.32
C SER A 717 -11.25 7.46 -10.44
N TYR A 718 -11.40 8.78 -10.54
CA TYR A 718 -10.27 9.70 -10.55
C TYR A 718 -9.42 9.61 -9.26
N LEU A 719 -10.07 9.70 -8.10
CA LEU A 719 -9.40 9.62 -6.80
C LEU A 719 -8.63 8.31 -6.65
N SER A 720 -9.23 7.19 -7.05
CA SER A 720 -8.61 5.86 -6.97
C SER A 720 -7.33 5.79 -7.82
N ARG A 721 -7.32 6.38 -9.02
CA ARG A 721 -6.15 6.43 -9.92
C ARG A 721 -5.00 7.26 -9.35
N LEU A 722 -5.31 8.37 -8.65
CA LEU A 722 -4.29 9.19 -7.98
C LEU A 722 -3.61 8.47 -6.82
N ILE A 723 -4.38 7.78 -5.96
CA ILE A 723 -3.85 7.14 -4.75
C ILE A 723 -3.37 5.71 -4.95
N ARG A 724 -3.68 5.12 -6.10
CA ARG A 724 -3.31 3.77 -6.50
C ARG A 724 -1.88 3.37 -6.16
N PRO A 725 -0.83 4.19 -6.42
CA PRO A 725 0.56 3.77 -6.20
C PRO A 725 0.87 3.36 -4.75
N PHE A 726 0.14 3.92 -3.78
CA PHE A 726 0.38 3.71 -2.36
C PHE A 726 -0.79 3.03 -1.63
N TRP A 727 -2.02 3.08 -2.13
CA TRP A 727 -3.23 2.63 -1.41
C TRP A 727 -3.12 1.27 -0.73
N LEU A 728 -2.63 0.24 -1.45
CA LEU A 728 -2.48 -1.12 -0.92
C LEU A 728 -1.03 -1.50 -0.61
N SER A 729 -0.11 -0.54 -0.74
CA SER A 729 1.31 -0.77 -0.47
C SER A 729 1.57 -0.66 1.03
N PRO A 730 2.47 -1.49 1.60
CA PRO A 730 2.87 -1.38 2.99
C PRO A 730 3.50 -0.01 3.23
N VAL A 731 3.24 0.57 4.40
CA VAL A 731 3.72 1.91 4.74
C VAL A 731 5.23 1.91 5.03
N MET A 732 5.70 0.84 5.67
CA MET A 732 7.09 0.65 6.10
C MET A 732 7.68 -0.61 5.50
N LEU A 733 8.96 -0.54 5.13
CA LEU A 733 9.76 -1.70 4.78
C LEU A 733 10.75 -1.94 5.92
N VAL A 734 10.81 -3.18 6.38
CA VAL A 734 11.67 -3.58 7.49
C VAL A 734 12.65 -4.62 7.01
N SER A 735 13.93 -4.38 7.25
CA SER A 735 14.94 -5.43 7.16
C SER A 735 15.27 -5.91 8.58
N TRP A 736 14.77 -7.10 8.90
CA TRP A 736 15.00 -7.72 10.20
C TRP A 736 16.43 -8.27 10.26
N PRO A 737 17.15 -8.09 11.38
CA PRO A 737 18.47 -8.67 11.53
C PRO A 737 18.36 -10.21 11.50
N PRO A 738 19.33 -10.92 10.90
CA PRO A 738 19.33 -12.37 10.91
C PRO A 738 19.33 -12.85 12.37
N ALA A 739 18.35 -13.67 12.74
CA ALA A 739 18.29 -14.25 14.07
C ALA A 739 19.62 -14.95 14.36
N GLN A 740 20.20 -14.75 15.55
CA GLN A 740 21.35 -15.54 15.98
C GLN A 740 20.90 -17.00 15.97
N ALA A 741 21.39 -17.77 14.98
CA ALA A 741 21.09 -19.18 14.88
C ALA A 741 21.61 -19.87 16.14
N GLU A 742 20.72 -20.19 17.08
CA GLU A 742 21.01 -21.29 17.99
C GLU A 742 21.33 -22.51 17.13
N LYS A 743 22.52 -23.09 17.33
CA LYS A 743 22.96 -24.29 16.60
C LYS A 743 21.79 -25.29 16.59
N PRO A 744 21.36 -25.80 15.43
CA PRO A 744 20.22 -26.71 15.37
C PRO A 744 20.52 -27.92 16.27
N LYS A 745 19.77 -28.07 17.36
CA LYS A 745 19.80 -29.29 18.15
C LYS A 745 19.36 -30.42 17.21
N ARG A 746 20.18 -31.47 17.09
CA ARG A 746 19.88 -32.66 16.27
C ARG A 746 18.44 -33.10 16.52
N LYS A 747 17.59 -33.07 15.49
CA LYS A 747 16.23 -33.62 15.52
C LYS A 747 16.31 -35.06 16.00
N ARG A 748 15.59 -35.41 17.08
CA ARG A 748 15.35 -36.81 17.42
C ARG A 748 14.39 -37.40 16.38
N PRO A 749 14.52 -38.69 16.00
CA PRO A 749 13.73 -39.29 14.92
C PRO A 749 12.21 -39.33 15.16
N ASP A 750 11.74 -39.08 16.40
CA ASP A 750 10.38 -39.42 16.82
C ASP A 750 9.45 -38.21 17.09
N GLU A 751 9.86 -36.97 16.80
CA GLU A 751 9.00 -35.79 16.96
C GLU A 751 8.13 -35.57 15.70
N TRP A 752 6.87 -36.02 15.75
CA TRP A 752 5.87 -35.91 14.67
C TRP A 752 5.11 -34.57 14.65
N TRP A 753 5.46 -33.62 15.52
CA TRP A 753 4.76 -32.34 15.64
C TRP A 753 5.25 -31.34 14.57
N PRO A 754 4.37 -30.50 13.98
CA PRO A 754 4.82 -29.40 13.13
C PRO A 754 5.83 -28.53 13.87
N PRO A 755 6.85 -27.96 13.18
CA PRO A 755 7.80 -27.07 13.81
C PRO A 755 7.05 -25.93 14.51
N PRO A 756 7.48 -25.50 15.71
CA PRO A 756 6.90 -24.32 16.33
C PRO A 756 6.98 -23.14 15.35
N PRO A 757 5.99 -22.23 15.35
CA PRO A 757 6.03 -21.04 14.53
C PRO A 757 7.35 -20.29 14.77
N ASP A 758 7.93 -19.74 13.71
CA ASP A 758 9.19 -18.99 13.80
C ASP A 758 9.10 -17.98 14.94
N PRO A 759 10.13 -17.88 15.82
CA PRO A 759 10.11 -16.94 16.92
C PRO A 759 9.98 -15.51 16.41
N ALA A 760 9.28 -14.66 17.17
CA ALA A 760 9.01 -13.27 16.79
C ALA A 760 10.31 -12.53 16.41
N PRO A 761 10.31 -11.69 15.35
CA PRO A 761 11.50 -11.03 14.87
C PRO A 761 12.12 -10.10 15.93
N VAL A 762 13.46 -10.10 16.02
CA VAL A 762 14.18 -9.25 16.98
C VAL A 762 14.10 -7.80 16.53
N ALA A 763 13.31 -6.98 17.22
CA ALA A 763 13.12 -5.56 16.90
C ALA A 763 14.40 -4.71 17.04
N LYS A 764 15.31 -5.12 17.93
CA LYS A 764 16.57 -4.40 18.19
C LYS A 764 17.54 -4.60 17.03
N GLY A 765 17.88 -3.50 16.34
CA GLY A 765 18.79 -3.52 15.18
C GLY A 765 18.10 -3.72 13.82
N ALA A 766 16.77 -3.77 13.75
CA ALA A 766 16.04 -3.76 12.48
C ALA A 766 16.20 -2.41 11.76
N GLN A 767 16.41 -2.42 10.44
CA GLN A 767 16.46 -1.18 9.67
C GLN A 767 15.08 -0.88 9.09
N TRP A 768 14.53 0.24 9.53
CA TRP A 768 13.23 0.76 9.12
C TRP A 768 13.40 1.80 8.03
N ARG A 769 12.62 1.68 6.96
CA ARG A 769 12.52 2.70 5.92
C ARG A 769 11.07 2.85 5.49
N CYS A 770 10.63 4.06 5.20
CA CYS A 770 9.33 4.26 4.55
C CYS A 770 9.36 3.60 3.17
N ALA A 771 8.27 2.93 2.78
CA ALA A 771 8.20 2.28 1.48
C ALA A 771 8.32 3.29 0.32
N PHE A 772 7.69 4.45 0.50
CA PHE A 772 7.75 5.56 -0.43
C PHE A 772 8.87 6.52 -0.06
N SER A 773 9.69 6.89 -1.03
CA SER A 773 10.71 7.94 -0.90
C SER A 773 10.08 9.32 -0.70
N LYS A 774 10.87 10.27 -0.18
CA LYS A 774 10.42 11.65 0.04
C LYS A 774 9.85 12.32 -1.23
N PRO A 775 10.51 12.23 -2.41
CA PRO A 775 9.94 12.80 -3.65
C PRO A 775 8.57 12.20 -4.02
N GLN A 776 8.39 10.88 -3.82
CA GLN A 776 7.13 10.19 -4.12
C GLN A 776 6.00 10.70 -3.22
N ARG A 777 6.26 10.86 -1.91
CA ARG A 777 5.28 11.40 -0.96
C ARG A 777 4.94 12.86 -1.25
N SER A 778 5.94 13.69 -1.55
CA SER A 778 5.73 15.10 -1.91
C SER A 778 4.91 15.27 -3.19
N TYR A 779 5.11 14.42 -4.20
CA TYR A 779 4.27 14.43 -5.40
C TYR A 779 2.82 14.00 -5.09
N ALA A 780 2.63 12.95 -4.30
CA ALA A 780 1.29 12.52 -3.88
C ALA A 780 0.57 13.61 -3.08
N GLN A 781 1.27 14.28 -2.16
CA GLN A 781 0.76 15.44 -1.42
C GLN A 781 0.36 16.57 -2.36
N SER A 782 1.17 16.91 -3.38
CA SER A 782 0.83 17.97 -4.32
C SER A 782 -0.45 17.65 -5.10
N GLU A 783 -0.57 16.46 -5.70
CA GLU A 783 -1.75 16.08 -6.48
C GLU A 783 -3.02 16.01 -5.61
N LEU A 784 -2.94 15.43 -4.41
CA LEU A 784 -4.08 15.37 -3.49
C LEU A 784 -4.47 16.75 -2.96
N SER A 785 -3.52 17.67 -2.77
CA SER A 785 -3.83 19.05 -2.37
C SER A 785 -4.58 19.81 -3.47
N LEU A 786 -4.23 19.60 -4.74
CA LEU A 786 -4.95 20.17 -5.89
C LEU A 786 -6.37 19.61 -5.98
N LEU A 787 -6.52 18.29 -5.79
CA LEU A 787 -7.85 17.67 -5.76
C LEU A 787 -8.68 18.19 -4.59
N LYS A 788 -8.09 18.36 -3.40
CA LYS A 788 -8.78 18.94 -2.24
C LYS A 788 -9.31 20.34 -2.56
N MET A 789 -8.50 21.21 -3.14
CA MET A 789 -8.94 22.55 -3.56
C MET A 789 -10.07 22.49 -4.60
N THR A 790 -9.99 21.53 -5.53
CA THR A 790 -11.04 21.30 -6.55
C THR A 790 -12.35 20.87 -5.90
N LEU A 791 -12.30 19.95 -4.95
CA LEU A 791 -13.46 19.49 -4.20
C LEU A 791 -14.05 20.60 -3.33
N ASP A 792 -13.24 21.36 -2.60
CA ASP A 792 -13.70 22.49 -1.79
C ASP A 792 -14.50 23.51 -2.63
N ARG A 793 -14.12 23.72 -3.89
CA ARG A 793 -14.83 24.59 -4.85
C ARG A 793 -16.09 23.95 -5.44
N CYS A 794 -16.05 22.67 -5.83
CA CYS A 794 -17.12 22.02 -6.59
C CYS A 794 -18.20 21.36 -5.71
N LEU A 795 -17.85 20.89 -4.52
CA LEU A 795 -18.71 20.08 -3.64
C LEU A 795 -20.01 20.79 -3.24
N PRO A 796 -20.04 22.11 -2.92
CA PRO A 796 -21.29 22.82 -2.64
C PRO A 796 -22.28 22.81 -3.81
N ARG A 797 -21.81 22.69 -5.06
CA ARG A 797 -22.66 22.65 -6.27
C ARG A 797 -23.00 21.22 -6.69
N LEU A 798 -22.13 20.25 -6.40
CA LEU A 798 -22.40 18.83 -6.62
C LEU A 798 -23.62 18.33 -5.82
N VAL A 799 -23.81 18.87 -4.62
CA VAL A 799 -24.76 18.39 -3.59
C VAL A 799 -26.04 19.24 -3.50
N ARG A 800 -26.17 20.34 -4.24
CA ARG A 800 -27.37 21.20 -4.21
C ARG A 800 -28.52 20.64 -5.05
N THR A 801 -29.71 20.52 -4.45
CA THR A 801 -31.00 20.50 -5.15
C THR A 801 -31.48 21.94 -5.34
N GLU A 802 -31.66 22.39 -6.58
CA GLU A 802 -32.28 23.69 -6.87
C GLU A 802 -33.78 23.65 -6.46
N PRO A 803 -34.24 24.51 -5.55
CA PRO A 803 -35.66 24.65 -5.25
C PRO A 803 -36.29 25.57 -6.31
N GLY A 804 -36.98 25.02 -7.33
CA GLY A 804 -37.74 25.90 -8.23
C GLY A 804 -38.23 25.36 -9.58
N LEU A 805 -37.94 24.13 -9.99
CA LEU A 805 -38.37 23.60 -11.31
C LEU A 805 -39.44 22.51 -11.19
N ALA A 806 -40.34 22.63 -10.21
CA ALA A 806 -41.42 21.66 -9.96
C ALA A 806 -42.66 21.85 -10.86
N ASP A 807 -42.66 22.77 -11.83
CA ASP A 807 -43.83 23.06 -12.68
C ASP A 807 -43.76 22.46 -14.10
N GLY A 808 -42.86 21.49 -14.33
CA GLY A 808 -42.70 20.87 -15.65
C GLY A 808 -42.43 19.37 -15.60
N GLY A 809 -43.44 18.57 -15.24
CA GLY A 809 -43.63 17.17 -15.66
C GLY A 809 -42.58 16.08 -15.35
N PHE A 810 -41.36 16.42 -14.90
CA PHE A 810 -40.35 15.47 -14.48
C PHE A 810 -40.29 15.44 -12.95
N ALA A 811 -40.73 14.33 -12.36
CA ALA A 811 -40.63 14.09 -10.91
C ALA A 811 -39.18 14.34 -10.46
N GLY A 812 -38.98 15.38 -9.66
CA GLY A 812 -37.67 15.76 -9.13
C GLY A 812 -37.12 14.64 -8.24
N ALA A 813 -36.06 13.99 -8.70
CA ALA A 813 -35.29 13.07 -7.86
C ALA A 813 -34.61 13.90 -6.76
N SER A 814 -35.07 13.78 -5.52
CA SER A 814 -34.31 14.25 -4.36
C SER A 814 -32.95 13.55 -4.35
N ILE A 815 -31.86 14.31 -4.19
CA ILE A 815 -30.51 13.75 -4.00
C ILE A 815 -30.57 12.84 -2.76
N SER A 816 -30.13 11.58 -2.90
CA SER A 816 -30.18 10.65 -1.78
C SER A 816 -29.18 11.07 -0.70
N GLN A 817 -29.51 10.82 0.57
CA GLN A 817 -28.58 11.08 1.68
C GLN A 817 -27.23 10.37 1.48
N GLU A 818 -27.25 9.19 0.85
CA GLU A 818 -26.04 8.44 0.50
C GLU A 818 -25.13 9.18 -0.50
N GLU A 819 -25.68 9.93 -1.46
CA GLU A 819 -24.89 10.75 -2.38
C GLU A 819 -24.21 11.92 -1.66
N VAL A 820 -24.92 12.56 -0.74
CA VAL A 820 -24.38 13.63 0.12
C VAL A 820 -23.21 13.08 0.94
N ASP A 821 -23.42 11.93 1.57
CA ASP A 821 -22.42 11.28 2.42
C ASP A 821 -21.20 10.81 1.61
N ALA A 822 -21.40 10.29 0.41
CA ALA A 822 -20.33 9.90 -0.50
C ALA A 822 -19.54 11.10 -1.03
N ALA A 823 -20.20 12.23 -1.35
CA ALA A 823 -19.52 13.45 -1.78
C ALA A 823 -18.65 14.03 -0.66
N GLN A 824 -19.21 14.15 0.55
CA GLN A 824 -18.46 14.60 1.74
C GLN A 824 -17.35 13.60 2.11
N GLY A 825 -17.60 12.31 1.96
CA GLY A 825 -16.64 11.23 2.17
C GLY A 825 -15.39 11.37 1.28
N ALA A 826 -15.55 11.79 0.03
CA ALA A 826 -14.44 12.02 -0.89
C ALA A 826 -13.50 13.15 -0.40
N LEU A 827 -14.05 14.23 0.14
CA LEU A 827 -13.24 15.31 0.72
C LEU A 827 -12.53 14.83 2.00
N ARG A 828 -13.23 14.09 2.87
CA ARG A 828 -12.67 13.55 4.12
C ARG A 828 -11.52 12.59 3.87
N ILE A 829 -11.65 11.68 2.90
CA ILE A 829 -10.60 10.70 2.61
C ILE A 829 -9.37 11.33 1.95
N VAL A 830 -9.55 12.39 1.14
CA VAL A 830 -8.44 13.18 0.60
C VAL A 830 -7.70 13.90 1.72
N ALA A 831 -8.43 14.52 2.66
CA ALA A 831 -7.82 15.17 3.83
C ALA A 831 -7.07 14.16 4.72
N ALA A 832 -7.69 13.02 5.04
CA ALA A 832 -7.05 11.96 5.83
C ALA A 832 -5.81 11.38 5.12
N SER A 833 -5.83 11.28 3.78
CA SER A 833 -4.66 10.83 3.00
C SER A 833 -3.51 11.84 3.04
N LEU A 834 -3.80 13.15 3.02
CA LEU A 834 -2.79 14.19 3.19
C LEU A 834 -2.16 14.13 4.58
N GLU A 835 -2.98 14.00 5.63
CA GLU A 835 -2.50 13.87 7.01
C GLU A 835 -1.67 12.59 7.22
N ALA A 836 -2.05 11.48 6.58
CA ALA A 836 -1.27 10.26 6.59
C ALA A 836 0.11 10.46 5.93
N LEU A 837 0.19 11.13 4.78
CA LEU A 837 1.47 11.44 4.14
C LEU A 837 2.36 12.34 5.00
N ASP A 838 1.78 13.34 5.68
CA ASP A 838 2.49 14.21 6.62
C ASP A 838 3.04 13.42 7.82
N PHE A 839 2.25 12.46 8.34
CA PHE A 839 2.70 11.55 9.38
C PHE A 839 3.87 10.66 8.92
N LEU A 840 3.86 10.19 7.66
CA LEU A 840 4.99 9.43 7.11
C LEU A 840 6.25 10.26 6.93
N ASP A 841 6.12 11.55 6.61
CA ASP A 841 7.25 12.47 6.58
C ASP A 841 7.87 12.65 7.97
N LEU A 842 7.05 12.80 9.01
CA LEU A 842 7.51 12.84 10.39
C LEU A 842 8.23 11.54 10.79
N LEU A 843 7.61 10.38 10.54
CA LEU A 843 8.18 9.08 10.86
C LEU A 843 9.49 8.79 10.15
N SER A 844 9.67 9.30 8.92
CA SER A 844 10.91 9.09 8.17
C SER A 844 12.14 9.71 8.86
N GLY A 845 11.94 10.71 9.74
CA GLY A 845 12.97 11.27 10.61
C GLY A 845 13.21 10.49 11.90
N CYS A 846 12.35 9.53 12.24
CA CYS A 846 12.32 8.84 13.53
C CYS A 846 12.69 7.34 13.46
N THR A 847 13.26 6.87 12.35
CA THR A 847 13.55 5.44 12.14
C THR A 847 14.53 4.84 13.15
N ALA A 848 15.45 5.65 13.67
CA ALA A 848 16.35 5.25 14.75
C ALA A 848 15.61 4.95 16.06
N ALA A 849 14.54 5.69 16.38
CA ALA A 849 13.75 5.50 17.59
C ALA A 849 12.94 4.19 17.58
N MET A 850 12.54 3.71 16.39
CA MET A 850 11.93 2.38 16.24
C MET A 850 12.92 1.24 16.48
N SER A 851 14.22 1.50 16.28
CA SER A 851 15.29 0.51 16.39
C SER A 851 15.91 0.42 17.79
N SER A 852 15.62 1.40 18.66
CA SER A 852 16.23 1.54 19.99
C SER A 852 15.60 0.65 21.07
N GLY A 853 14.47 -0.01 20.77
CA GLY A 853 13.74 -0.87 21.71
C GLY A 853 12.73 -0.14 22.60
N SER A 854 12.44 1.14 22.34
CA SER A 854 11.43 1.93 23.10
C SER A 854 10.00 1.41 22.91
N CYS A 855 9.71 0.74 21.79
CA CYS A 855 8.39 0.22 21.44
C CYS A 855 8.34 -1.31 21.51
N PRO A 856 7.25 -1.93 22.03
CA PRO A 856 7.10 -3.38 22.04
C PRO A 856 7.19 -4.00 20.64
N ALA A 857 7.88 -5.15 20.51
CA ALA A 857 8.12 -5.81 19.23
C ALA A 857 6.81 -6.20 18.50
N GLU A 858 5.77 -6.61 19.24
CA GLU A 858 4.45 -6.95 18.70
C GLU A 858 3.78 -5.76 17.99
N VAL A 859 3.94 -4.55 18.55
CA VAL A 859 3.37 -3.32 17.97
C VAL A 859 4.11 -2.96 16.69
N LEU A 860 5.45 -3.07 16.70
CA LEU A 860 6.28 -2.83 15.53
C LEU A 860 5.98 -3.84 14.41
N GLN A 861 5.82 -5.12 14.73
CA GLN A 861 5.44 -6.13 13.74
C GLN A 861 4.10 -5.79 13.10
N ARG A 862 3.06 -5.52 13.89
CA ARG A 862 1.75 -5.09 13.38
C ARG A 862 1.85 -3.81 12.55
N PHE A 863 2.69 -2.86 12.95
CA PHE A 863 2.91 -1.62 12.20
C PHE A 863 3.55 -1.88 10.83
N SER A 864 4.47 -2.85 10.73
CA SER A 864 5.11 -3.21 9.46
C SER A 864 4.16 -3.84 8.45
N GLU A 865 3.05 -4.42 8.92
CA GLU A 865 2.03 -5.07 8.09
C GLU A 865 0.96 -4.10 7.59
N LEU A 866 0.88 -2.87 8.16
CA LEU A 866 -0.12 -1.90 7.76
C LEU A 866 0.12 -1.36 6.34
N THR A 867 -0.95 -1.35 5.54
CA THR A 867 -0.99 -0.66 4.26
C THR A 867 -1.40 0.81 4.41
N PHE A 868 -1.21 1.63 3.38
CA PHE A 868 -1.67 3.01 3.39
C PHE A 868 -3.20 3.11 3.57
N ARG A 869 -3.97 2.20 2.96
CA ARG A 869 -5.41 2.06 3.18
C ARG A 869 -5.72 1.82 4.66
N ASP A 870 -4.98 0.91 5.30
CA ASP A 870 -5.24 0.58 6.70
C ASP A 870 -4.98 1.80 7.59
N LEU A 871 -3.90 2.52 7.32
CA LEU A 871 -3.57 3.78 8.00
C LEU A 871 -4.67 4.85 7.88
N VAL A 872 -5.37 4.91 6.74
CA VAL A 872 -6.37 5.95 6.42
C VAL A 872 -7.82 5.52 6.68
N CYS A 873 -8.12 4.23 6.82
CA CYS A 873 -9.51 3.75 6.89
C CYS A 873 -9.80 2.76 8.02
N GLN A 874 -8.78 2.13 8.61
CA GLN A 874 -9.00 1.05 9.58
C GLN A 874 -8.82 1.52 11.03
N PRO A 875 -9.76 1.19 11.93
CA PRO A 875 -9.65 1.54 13.34
C PRO A 875 -8.51 0.80 14.06
N GLU A 876 -8.09 -0.38 13.58
CA GLU A 876 -6.98 -1.14 14.16
C GLU A 876 -5.65 -0.37 14.05
N ALA A 877 -5.47 0.40 12.97
CA ALA A 877 -4.28 1.22 12.77
C ALA A 877 -4.14 2.26 13.88
N GLN A 878 -5.25 2.85 14.35
CA GLN A 878 -5.23 3.85 15.42
C GLN A 878 -4.67 3.29 16.73
N GLN A 879 -4.99 2.04 17.09
CA GLN A 879 -4.44 1.41 18.30
C GLN A 879 -2.93 1.23 18.19
N VAL A 880 -2.43 0.88 17.00
CA VAL A 880 -1.00 0.76 16.72
C VAL A 880 -0.32 2.14 16.79
N LEU A 881 -0.89 3.16 16.15
CA LEU A 881 -0.39 4.54 16.18
C LEU A 881 -0.36 5.13 17.60
N GLN A 882 -1.40 4.88 18.40
CA GLN A 882 -1.47 5.33 19.79
C GLN A 882 -0.36 4.71 20.63
N ARG A 883 -0.07 3.42 20.44
CA ARG A 883 1.05 2.75 21.14
C ARG A 883 2.41 3.23 20.66
N LEU A 884 2.57 3.57 19.37
CA LEU A 884 3.79 4.19 18.85
C LEU A 884 4.02 5.58 19.45
N MET A 885 2.94 6.36 19.59
CA MET A 885 2.97 7.66 20.27
C MET A 885 3.33 7.51 21.76
N GLN A 886 2.70 6.56 22.46
CA GLN A 886 3.00 6.26 23.87
C GLN A 886 4.46 5.84 24.08
N ALA A 887 5.02 5.08 23.13
CA ALA A 887 6.43 4.67 23.11
C ALA A 887 7.41 5.82 22.77
N GLY A 888 6.91 7.02 22.46
CA GLY A 888 7.71 8.21 22.20
C GLY A 888 8.49 8.18 20.88
N VAL A 889 8.01 7.43 19.88
CA VAL A 889 8.66 7.36 18.56
C VAL A 889 8.59 8.70 17.82
N VAL A 890 7.44 9.37 17.90
CA VAL A 890 7.21 10.73 17.36
C VAL A 890 6.74 11.62 18.50
N ALA A 891 7.24 12.85 18.56
CA ALA A 891 6.86 13.80 19.59
C ALA A 891 5.41 14.25 19.42
N SER A 892 4.66 14.29 20.52
CA SER A 892 3.25 14.70 20.59
C SER A 892 2.96 16.03 19.86
N ARG A 893 3.82 17.04 20.06
CA ARG A 893 3.71 18.36 19.41
C ARG A 893 3.67 18.31 17.88
N ASP A 894 4.41 17.38 17.27
CA ASP A 894 4.55 17.28 15.82
C ASP A 894 3.34 16.55 15.20
N LEU A 895 2.67 15.71 16.00
CA LEU A 895 1.44 14.98 15.64
C LEU A 895 0.19 15.87 15.60
N SER A 896 0.25 17.10 16.12
CA SER A 896 -0.84 18.09 16.04
C SER A 896 -1.28 18.41 14.59
N ARG A 897 -0.42 18.10 13.62
CA ARG A 897 -0.69 18.25 12.18
C ARG A 897 -1.63 17.17 11.60
N CYS A 898 -1.91 16.11 12.36
CA CYS A 898 -2.65 14.93 11.91
C CYS A 898 -3.91 14.67 12.78
N PRO A 899 -4.89 15.59 12.81
CA PRO A 899 -6.07 15.50 13.68
C PRO A 899 -7.02 14.33 13.40
N THR A 900 -6.99 13.74 12.20
CA THR A 900 -7.76 12.53 11.87
C THR A 900 -7.13 11.27 12.46
N LEU A 901 -5.79 11.24 12.57
CA LEU A 901 -5.05 10.10 13.13
C LEU A 901 -4.96 10.17 14.65
N PHE A 902 -4.79 11.37 15.22
CA PHE A 902 -4.61 11.60 16.65
C PHE A 902 -5.64 12.61 17.14
N SER A 903 -6.45 12.23 18.14
CA SER A 903 -7.40 13.20 18.70
C SER A 903 -6.68 14.21 19.59
N GLN A 904 -7.20 15.43 19.63
CA GLN A 904 -6.66 16.48 20.49
C GLN A 904 -6.58 16.03 21.96
N SER A 905 -7.57 15.28 22.47
CA SER A 905 -7.50 14.71 23.82
C SER A 905 -6.33 13.74 24.01
N ASP A 906 -6.04 12.89 23.02
CA ASP A 906 -4.96 11.90 23.13
C ASP A 906 -3.59 12.60 23.12
N LEU A 907 -3.43 13.68 22.34
CA LEU A 907 -2.24 14.51 22.33
C LEU A 907 -2.04 15.25 23.66
N GLU A 908 -3.08 15.90 24.20
CA GLU A 908 -3.01 16.59 25.49
C GLU A 908 -2.70 15.64 26.66
N ILE A 909 -3.25 14.42 26.63
CA ILE A 909 -2.91 13.35 27.60
C ILE A 909 -1.44 12.94 27.46
N GLN A 910 -0.96 12.72 26.24
CA GLN A 910 0.42 12.32 26.01
C GLN A 910 1.42 13.42 26.39
N GLU A 911 1.13 14.70 26.09
CA GLU A 911 1.91 15.84 26.53
C GLU A 911 2.01 15.87 28.07
N SER A 912 0.90 15.59 28.76
CA SER A 912 0.88 15.49 30.22
C SER A 912 1.78 14.37 30.72
N PHE A 913 1.78 13.22 30.05
CA PHE A 913 2.67 12.10 30.37
C PHE A 913 4.15 12.37 30.07
N GLU A 914 4.46 13.15 29.02
CA GLU A 914 5.82 13.62 28.73
C GLU A 914 6.31 14.60 29.81
N VAL A 915 5.46 15.51 30.27
CA VAL A 915 5.75 16.43 31.38
C VAL A 915 6.04 15.64 32.66
N LEU A 916 5.23 14.63 33.00
CA LEU A 916 5.46 13.78 34.17
C LEU A 916 6.79 13.02 34.08
N ARG A 917 7.14 12.50 32.89
CA ARG A 917 8.44 11.85 32.67
C ARG A 917 9.61 12.83 32.85
N MET A 918 9.50 14.03 32.31
CA MET A 918 10.52 15.08 32.49
C MET A 918 10.71 15.42 33.97
N VAL A 919 9.61 15.52 34.73
CA VAL A 919 9.66 15.75 36.18
C VAL A 919 10.36 14.59 36.89
N GLN A 920 10.04 13.35 36.55
CA GLN A 920 10.69 12.16 37.10
C GLN A 920 12.21 12.13 36.80
N GLU A 921 12.60 12.39 35.56
CA GLU A 921 14.02 12.46 35.14
C GLU A 921 14.76 13.57 35.90
N SER A 922 14.12 14.72 36.11
CA SER A 922 14.71 15.83 36.89
C SER A 922 14.86 15.49 38.38
N LEU A 923 13.86 14.83 38.98
CA LEU A 923 13.91 14.39 40.38
C LEU A 923 14.96 13.30 40.62
N THR A 924 15.11 12.37 39.67
CA THR A 924 16.12 11.31 39.74
C THR A 924 17.54 11.82 39.52
N ALA A 925 17.74 12.81 38.64
CA ALA A 925 19.04 13.44 38.40
C ALA A 925 19.50 14.34 39.57
N ALA A 926 18.58 15.05 40.23
CA ALA A 926 18.90 15.99 41.31
C ALA A 926 19.22 15.33 42.67
N GLY A 927 18.78 14.08 42.90
CA GLY A 927 19.02 13.35 44.14
C GLY A 927 18.49 14.07 45.39
N ALA A 928 19.19 13.97 46.52
CA ALA A 928 18.81 14.61 47.80
C ALA A 928 19.16 16.11 47.89
N GLY A 929 19.69 16.72 46.81
CA GLY A 929 20.21 18.10 46.80
C GLY A 929 19.34 19.12 46.06
N THR A 930 18.11 18.79 45.69
CA THR A 930 17.23 19.62 44.87
C THR A 930 16.84 20.92 45.56
N SER A 931 17.04 22.08 44.91
CA SER A 931 16.71 23.37 45.50
C SER A 931 15.20 23.54 45.74
N MET A 932 14.80 24.24 46.82
CA MET A 932 13.39 24.47 47.15
C MET A 932 12.61 25.17 46.02
N LEU A 933 13.28 26.04 45.26
CA LEU A 933 12.69 26.72 44.09
C LEU A 933 12.39 25.73 42.95
N GLU A 934 13.27 24.75 42.76
CA GLU A 934 13.14 23.73 41.73
C GLU A 934 12.06 22.71 42.07
N ILE A 935 11.95 22.31 43.34
CA ILE A 935 10.83 21.51 43.84
C ILE A 935 9.48 22.22 43.61
N ALA A 936 9.40 23.53 43.87
CA ALA A 936 8.19 24.31 43.60
C ALA A 936 7.86 24.39 42.10
N ARG A 937 8.88 24.52 41.24
CA ARG A 937 8.71 24.50 39.77
C ARG A 937 8.21 23.14 39.28
N LEU A 938 8.79 22.05 39.76
CA LEU A 938 8.40 20.67 39.40
C LEU A 938 6.99 20.34 39.91
N SER A 939 6.62 20.82 41.10
CA SER A 939 5.27 20.71 41.65
C SER A 939 4.24 21.40 40.75
N ASN A 940 4.52 22.64 40.32
CA ASN A 940 3.64 23.37 39.39
C ASN A 940 3.47 22.65 38.04
N LEU A 941 4.54 22.05 37.49
CA LEU A 941 4.45 21.27 36.25
C LEU A 941 3.58 20.00 36.43
N THR A 942 3.75 19.32 37.55
CA THR A 942 2.95 18.12 37.91
C THR A 942 1.47 18.49 38.06
N HIS A 943 1.15 19.59 38.73
CA HIS A 943 -0.21 20.07 38.87
C HIS A 943 -0.84 20.44 37.51
N ARG A 944 -0.07 21.06 36.61
CA ARG A 944 -0.54 21.33 35.23
C ARG A 944 -0.87 20.04 34.48
N ALA A 945 0.00 19.03 34.53
CA ALA A 945 -0.24 17.74 33.91
C ALA A 945 -1.49 17.05 34.49
N LEU A 946 -1.63 17.03 35.82
CA LEU A 946 -2.81 16.49 36.51
C LEU A 946 -4.11 17.18 36.07
N SER A 947 -4.12 18.50 35.97
CA SER A 947 -5.32 19.27 35.56
C SER A 947 -5.83 18.89 34.15
N VAL A 948 -4.92 18.50 33.26
CA VAL A 948 -5.25 18.04 31.90
C VAL A 948 -5.77 16.61 31.94
N LEU A 949 -5.14 15.73 32.72
CA LEU A 949 -5.60 14.35 32.91
C LEU A 949 -7.01 14.30 33.54
N GLU A 950 -7.30 15.15 34.52
CA GLU A 950 -8.62 15.26 35.14
C GLU A 950 -9.68 15.77 34.15
N ARG A 951 -9.34 16.74 33.29
CA ARG A 951 -10.23 17.24 32.24
C ARG A 951 -10.64 16.14 31.26
N HIS A 952 -9.73 15.21 30.97
CA HIS A 952 -9.96 14.07 30.07
C HIS A 952 -10.16 12.73 30.77
N ALA A 953 -10.63 12.74 32.04
CA ALA A 953 -10.69 11.57 32.91
C ALA A 953 -11.38 10.33 32.29
N ALA A 954 -12.36 10.51 31.39
CA ALA A 954 -13.02 9.39 30.70
C ALA A 954 -12.11 8.58 29.76
N ARG A 955 -11.03 9.20 29.24
CA ARG A 955 -10.13 8.60 28.23
C ARG A 955 -8.77 8.21 28.76
N VAL A 956 -8.46 8.58 30.02
CA VAL A 956 -7.16 8.30 30.64
C VAL A 956 -7.03 6.82 30.97
N ASN A 957 -5.92 6.20 30.54
CA ASN A 957 -5.53 4.89 31.06
C ASN A 957 -5.03 5.06 32.50
N LEU A 958 -5.93 4.78 33.45
CA LEU A 958 -5.66 5.02 34.87
C LEU A 958 -4.47 4.21 35.40
N THR A 959 -4.22 3.00 34.88
CA THR A 959 -3.09 2.16 35.32
C THR A 959 -1.74 2.78 34.98
N GLU A 960 -1.59 3.28 33.76
CA GLU A 960 -0.37 3.95 33.29
C GLU A 960 -0.19 5.31 33.98
N ALA A 961 -1.26 6.11 34.06
CA ALA A 961 -1.24 7.39 34.75
C ALA A 961 -0.86 7.23 36.23
N ALA A 962 -1.42 6.23 36.90
CA ALA A 962 -1.08 5.91 38.29
C ALA A 962 0.39 5.52 38.45
N GLY A 963 0.92 4.68 37.55
CA GLY A 963 2.34 4.30 37.54
C GLY A 963 3.26 5.50 37.42
N ARG A 964 2.99 6.40 36.46
CA ARG A 964 3.78 7.63 36.23
C ARG A 964 3.67 8.61 37.42
N LEU A 965 2.48 8.80 37.98
CA LEU A 965 2.27 9.68 39.15
C LEU A 965 2.93 9.12 40.42
N ARG A 966 2.91 7.80 40.62
CA ARG A 966 3.67 7.13 41.69
C ARG A 966 5.17 7.37 41.54
N ALA A 967 5.70 7.24 40.32
CA ALA A 967 7.12 7.43 40.05
C ALA A 967 7.59 8.88 40.32
N VAL A 968 6.70 9.85 40.20
CA VAL A 968 6.95 11.27 40.52
C VAL A 968 6.67 11.59 42.01
N GLY A 969 6.06 10.67 42.77
CA GLY A 969 5.71 10.88 44.18
C GLY A 969 4.43 11.71 44.39
N ALA A 970 3.58 11.87 43.37
CA ALA A 970 2.40 12.73 43.38
C ALA A 970 1.14 12.02 43.93
N CYS A 971 1.22 11.42 45.13
CA CYS A 971 0.14 10.61 45.71
C CYS A 971 -1.16 11.41 45.94
N LYS A 972 -1.02 12.68 46.34
CA LYS A 972 -2.14 13.61 46.54
C LYS A 972 -2.99 13.78 45.27
N GLY A 973 -2.31 14.05 44.14
CA GLY A 973 -2.95 14.21 42.84
C GLY A 973 -3.54 12.91 42.29
N LEU A 974 -2.94 11.77 42.61
CA LEU A 974 -3.43 10.47 42.20
C LEU A 974 -4.80 10.12 42.82
N VAL A 975 -5.04 10.50 44.08
CA VAL A 975 -6.37 10.35 44.72
C VAL A 975 -7.42 11.19 43.99
N ALA A 976 -7.10 12.43 43.65
CA ALA A 976 -7.99 13.33 42.91
C ALA A 976 -8.31 12.81 41.50
N LEU A 977 -7.30 12.28 40.79
CA LEU A 977 -7.49 11.66 39.47
C LEU A 977 -8.37 10.40 39.56
N CYS A 978 -8.13 9.50 40.52
CA CYS A 978 -8.93 8.26 40.66
C CYS A 978 -10.42 8.58 40.92
N SER A 979 -10.70 9.59 41.74
CA SER A 979 -12.06 10.09 41.98
C SER A 979 -12.69 10.69 40.71
N SER A 980 -11.93 11.50 39.96
CA SER A 980 -12.39 12.09 38.71
C SER A 980 -12.70 11.04 37.64
N VAL A 981 -11.87 9.99 37.51
CA VAL A 981 -12.09 8.87 36.58
C VAL A 981 -13.28 8.01 37.03
N ALA A 982 -13.45 7.75 38.32
CA ALA A 982 -14.61 7.03 38.84
C ALA A 982 -15.93 7.77 38.57
N LYS A 983 -15.94 9.10 38.69
CA LYS A 983 -17.07 9.97 38.29
C LYS A 983 -17.27 10.01 36.77
N ALA A 984 -16.19 9.99 35.98
CA ALA A 984 -16.31 9.97 34.52
C ALA A 984 -16.90 8.65 34.00
N ARG A 985 -16.52 7.50 34.60
CA ARG A 985 -17.05 6.17 34.29
C ARG A 985 -18.52 5.99 34.71
N ASP A 986 -18.94 6.63 35.80
CA ASP A 986 -20.34 6.69 36.25
C ASP A 986 -20.78 8.14 36.45
N SER A 987 -21.06 8.81 35.32
CA SER A 987 -21.40 10.25 35.28
C SER A 987 -22.76 10.60 35.88
N LYS A 988 -23.63 9.60 36.10
CA LYS A 988 -24.98 9.78 36.65
C LYS A 988 -25.10 9.31 38.10
N ASP A 989 -24.00 8.86 38.70
CA ASP A 989 -23.94 8.23 40.03
C ASP A 989 -24.99 7.10 40.16
N GLU A 990 -25.19 6.32 39.09
CA GLU A 990 -26.15 5.21 39.07
C GLU A 990 -25.73 4.10 40.04
N ALA A 991 -24.42 3.90 40.25
CA ALA A 991 -23.89 2.91 41.19
C ALA A 991 -24.07 3.29 42.67
N MET A 992 -24.43 4.55 42.96
CA MET A 992 -24.57 5.08 44.32
C MET A 992 -26.03 5.09 44.82
N ARG A 993 -27.01 4.83 43.94
CA ARG A 993 -28.43 4.84 44.32
C ARG A 993 -28.83 3.50 44.95
N PRO A 994 -29.68 3.50 45.98
CA PRO A 994 -30.27 2.26 46.48
C PRO A 994 -31.20 1.66 45.40
N HIS A 995 -30.74 0.59 44.73
CA HIS A 995 -31.47 -0.14 43.68
C HIS A 995 -31.28 -1.65 43.82
N ASP A 996 -32.15 -2.42 43.17
CA ASP A 996 -32.13 -3.89 43.19
C ASP A 996 -30.75 -4.43 42.80
N ALA A 997 -30.13 -5.17 43.72
CA ALA A 997 -28.80 -5.77 43.57
C ALA A 997 -28.69 -6.78 42.41
N SER A 998 -29.78 -7.03 41.67
CA SER A 998 -29.87 -7.96 40.55
C SER A 998 -29.62 -7.33 39.17
N ASN A 999 -29.53 -6.00 39.04
CA ASN A 999 -29.32 -5.35 37.74
C ASN A 999 -27.84 -5.44 37.29
N PRO A 1000 -27.52 -6.14 36.18
CA PRO A 1000 -26.14 -6.36 35.74
C PRO A 1000 -25.41 -5.07 35.35
N ARG A 1001 -26.12 -4.06 34.84
CA ARG A 1001 -25.50 -2.77 34.45
C ARG A 1001 -25.02 -1.97 35.65
N ILE A 1002 -25.81 -1.91 36.72
CA ILE A 1002 -25.46 -1.21 37.95
C ILE A 1002 -24.27 -1.91 38.62
N GLN A 1003 -24.26 -3.25 38.62
CA GLN A 1003 -23.12 -4.03 39.08
C GLN A 1003 -21.84 -3.71 38.29
N GLN A 1004 -21.90 -3.64 36.96
CA GLN A 1004 -20.76 -3.27 36.12
C GLN A 1004 -20.22 -1.88 36.46
N LEU A 1005 -21.09 -0.87 36.63
CA LEU A 1005 -20.68 0.48 37.02
C LEU A 1005 -20.07 0.51 38.43
N HIS A 1006 -20.62 -0.27 39.36
CA HIS A 1006 -20.07 -0.43 40.70
C HIS A 1006 -18.66 -1.04 40.67
N TYR A 1007 -18.45 -2.10 39.90
CA TYR A 1007 -17.11 -2.69 39.70
C TYR A 1007 -16.14 -1.71 39.04
N ALA A 1008 -16.59 -0.96 38.03
CA ALA A 1008 -15.77 0.02 37.34
C ALA A 1008 -15.28 1.16 38.26
N ARG A 1009 -16.06 1.54 39.28
CA ARG A 1009 -15.61 2.46 40.35
C ARG A 1009 -14.62 1.81 41.31
N LEU A 1010 -14.89 0.57 41.73
CA LEU A 1010 -14.00 -0.17 42.63
C LEU A 1010 -12.60 -0.34 42.04
N GLU A 1011 -12.49 -0.63 40.74
CA GLU A 1011 -11.19 -0.70 40.04
C GLU A 1011 -10.38 0.59 40.17
N CYS A 1012 -11.02 1.76 40.07
CA CYS A 1012 -10.34 3.05 40.24
C CYS A 1012 -9.79 3.21 41.66
N TYR A 1013 -10.56 2.80 42.66
CA TYR A 1013 -10.20 2.95 44.07
C TYR A 1013 -9.16 1.93 44.53
N GLN A 1014 -9.11 0.75 43.92
CA GLN A 1014 -8.10 -0.27 44.20
C GLN A 1014 -6.67 0.26 43.99
N ILE A 1015 -6.45 1.17 43.04
CA ILE A 1015 -5.14 1.80 42.82
C ILE A 1015 -4.71 2.60 44.05
N VAL A 1016 -5.62 3.34 44.67
CA VAL A 1016 -5.34 4.10 45.91
C VAL A 1016 -5.10 3.16 47.08
N LEU A 1017 -5.91 2.10 47.22
CA LEU A 1017 -5.70 1.08 48.25
C LEU A 1017 -4.34 0.38 48.12
N GLY A 1018 -3.89 0.11 46.90
CA GLY A 1018 -2.56 -0.43 46.66
C GLY A 1018 -1.44 0.50 47.14
N ILE A 1019 -1.61 1.82 47.04
CA ILE A 1019 -0.63 2.79 47.56
C ILE A 1019 -0.58 2.75 49.08
N LEU A 1020 -1.76 2.69 49.70
CA LEU A 1020 -1.87 2.56 51.16
C LEU A 1020 -1.22 1.26 51.64
N ASP A 1021 -1.37 0.16 50.90
CA ASP A 1021 -0.78 -1.13 51.23
C ASP A 1021 0.74 -1.13 51.09
N ASP A 1022 1.28 -0.53 50.02
CA ASP A 1022 2.73 -0.34 49.88
C ASP A 1022 3.30 0.41 51.10
N PHE A 1023 2.72 1.57 51.46
CA PHE A 1023 3.17 2.36 52.60
C PHE A 1023 3.01 1.64 53.95
N LEU A 1024 1.93 0.87 54.12
CA LEU A 1024 1.72 0.05 55.31
C LEU A 1024 2.74 -1.07 55.41
N SER A 1025 3.11 -1.69 54.28
CA SER A 1025 4.14 -2.73 54.24
C SER A 1025 5.51 -2.18 54.63
N PHE A 1026 5.89 -1.00 54.12
CA PHE A 1026 7.11 -0.30 54.53
C PHE A 1026 7.10 0.07 56.01
N ALA A 1027 5.97 0.56 56.53
CA ALA A 1027 5.83 0.88 57.94
C ALA A 1027 5.98 -0.35 58.87
N ARG A 1028 5.58 -1.54 58.42
CA ARG A 1028 5.66 -2.80 59.17
C ARG A 1028 7.06 -3.43 59.18
N GLN A 1029 7.92 -3.09 58.23
CA GLN A 1029 9.28 -3.65 58.15
C GLN A 1029 10.25 -3.08 59.21
N ARG A 1030 9.85 -2.03 59.94
CA ARG A 1030 10.63 -1.44 61.04
C ARG A 1030 10.85 -2.43 62.21
N PRO A 1031 12.11 -2.68 62.62
CA PRO A 1031 12.39 -3.56 63.76
C PRO A 1031 11.91 -2.93 65.08
N GLY A 1032 11.06 -3.65 65.82
CA GLY A 1032 10.60 -3.27 67.18
C GLY A 1032 9.11 -2.95 67.33
N MET A 1033 8.33 -2.89 66.24
CA MET A 1033 6.94 -2.43 66.25
C MET A 1033 5.95 -3.57 65.90
N GLN A 1034 5.66 -4.48 66.85
CA GLN A 1034 4.81 -5.65 66.58
C GLN A 1034 3.29 -5.41 66.73
N SER A 1035 2.85 -4.26 67.27
CA SER A 1035 1.43 -3.97 67.48
C SER A 1035 0.88 -2.96 66.46
N ASN A 1036 -0.20 -3.33 65.75
CA ASN A 1036 -0.88 -2.46 64.79
C ASN A 1036 -1.39 -1.15 65.42
N PHE A 1037 -1.61 -1.14 66.74
CA PHE A 1037 -2.03 0.04 67.50
C PHE A 1037 -0.88 1.04 67.71
N ALA A 1038 0.36 0.56 67.78
CA ALA A 1038 1.55 1.40 67.95
C ALA A 1038 1.96 2.11 66.64
N LEU A 1039 1.68 1.52 65.47
CA LEU A 1039 2.10 2.06 64.15
C LEU A 1039 1.65 3.50 63.86
N LEU A 1040 0.52 3.92 64.43
CA LEU A 1040 -0.02 5.26 64.27
C LEU A 1040 -0.05 6.05 65.59
N GLN A 1041 0.51 5.56 66.70
CA GLN A 1041 0.57 6.36 67.93
C GLN A 1041 1.45 7.60 67.71
N PRO A 1042 1.13 8.76 68.33
CA PRO A 1042 2.03 9.89 68.30
C PRO A 1042 3.36 9.47 68.91
N LEU A 1043 4.45 9.55 68.14
CA LEU A 1043 5.81 9.50 68.69
C LEU A 1043 5.89 10.60 69.76
N GLN A 1044 6.17 10.20 71.00
CA GLN A 1044 6.61 11.13 72.04
C GLN A 1044 7.91 11.77 71.53
N ASP A 1045 8.05 13.09 71.69
CA ASP A 1045 9.20 13.86 71.25
C ASP A 1045 10.47 13.42 71.99
N ASP A 1046 11.08 12.32 71.55
CA ASP A 1046 12.45 11.97 71.92
C ASP A 1046 13.39 12.76 71.00
N GLY A 1047 13.59 14.05 71.31
CA GLY A 1047 14.79 14.86 71.06
C GLY A 1047 15.51 14.82 69.69
N GLY A 1048 14.94 14.21 68.65
CA GLY A 1048 15.63 13.82 67.42
C GLY A 1048 14.82 14.11 66.17
N GLY A 1049 14.85 15.36 65.73
CA GLY A 1049 14.95 15.76 64.32
C GLY A 1049 13.90 15.38 63.26
N SER A 1050 12.87 14.57 63.52
CA SER A 1050 11.86 14.24 62.49
C SER A 1050 10.64 15.16 62.61
N ALA A 1051 10.64 16.26 61.86
CA ALA A 1051 9.51 17.19 61.79
C ALA A 1051 8.23 16.44 61.35
N ARG A 1052 7.13 16.62 62.10
CA ARG A 1052 5.83 16.02 61.77
C ARG A 1052 5.32 16.56 60.43
N ILE A 1053 5.15 15.68 59.44
CA ILE A 1053 4.46 16.00 58.19
C ILE A 1053 2.95 16.05 58.49
N LEU A 1054 2.44 17.25 58.79
CA LEU A 1054 1.01 17.47 59.07
C LEU A 1054 0.18 17.59 57.79
N ASP A 1055 0.77 18.11 56.72
CA ASP A 1055 0.17 18.24 55.38
C ASP A 1055 0.96 17.40 54.37
N LEU A 1056 0.27 16.56 53.61
CA LEU A 1056 0.88 15.70 52.58
C LEU A 1056 1.54 16.58 51.50
N PRO A 1057 2.86 16.45 51.27
CA PRO A 1057 3.56 17.18 50.22
C PRO A 1057 2.99 16.87 48.83
N GLU A 1058 3.08 17.83 47.91
CA GLU A 1058 2.60 17.65 46.53
C GLU A 1058 3.44 16.59 45.77
N LEU A 1059 4.74 16.54 46.07
CA LEU A 1059 5.71 15.60 45.53
C LEU A 1059 6.49 14.96 46.69
N LEU A 1060 6.47 13.63 46.76
CA LEU A 1060 7.28 12.86 47.70
C LEU A 1060 8.70 12.63 47.14
N PRO A 1061 9.74 12.56 47.99
CA PRO A 1061 11.09 12.19 47.57
C PRO A 1061 11.15 10.79 46.93
N SER A 1062 12.08 10.60 45.98
CA SER A 1062 12.28 9.33 45.27
C SER A 1062 12.76 8.19 46.17
N HIS A 1063 13.49 8.49 47.24
CA HIS A 1063 13.85 7.57 48.31
C HIS A 1063 13.15 7.98 49.60
N ILE A 1064 12.11 7.24 49.96
CA ILE A 1064 11.39 7.42 51.22
C ILE A 1064 12.17 6.64 52.28
N GLN A 1065 12.70 7.34 53.28
CA GLN A 1065 13.33 6.70 54.43
C GLN A 1065 12.27 5.88 55.18
N GLU A 1066 12.62 4.70 55.68
CA GLU A 1066 11.75 3.89 56.53
C GLU A 1066 11.23 4.68 57.74
N SER A 1067 11.95 5.76 58.11
CA SER A 1067 11.56 6.66 59.18
C SER A 1067 10.24 7.40 58.93
N ASP A 1068 9.99 7.76 57.67
CA ASP A 1068 8.99 8.75 57.27
C ASP A 1068 7.71 8.08 56.76
N ALA A 1069 7.77 6.80 56.40
CA ALA A 1069 6.66 6.02 55.84
C ALA A 1069 5.39 6.05 56.73
N THR A 1070 5.55 5.98 58.05
CA THR A 1070 4.43 6.06 59.01
C THR A 1070 3.77 7.44 59.00
N SER A 1071 4.56 8.50 58.87
CA SER A 1071 4.06 9.88 58.84
C SER A 1071 3.36 10.18 57.51
N ILE A 1072 3.87 9.65 56.39
CA ILE A 1072 3.29 9.78 55.06
C ILE A 1072 1.98 8.99 54.95
N LEU A 1073 1.94 7.76 55.50
CA LEU A 1073 0.70 6.97 55.54
C LEU A 1073 -0.40 7.69 56.34
N ASP A 1074 -0.07 8.24 57.51
CA ASP A 1074 -1.01 8.99 58.35
C ASP A 1074 -1.49 10.26 57.64
N ALA A 1075 -0.60 11.01 56.97
CA ALA A 1075 -0.94 12.18 56.17
C ALA A 1075 -1.83 11.83 54.96
N LEU A 1076 -1.57 10.71 54.27
CA LEU A 1076 -2.37 10.24 53.13
C LEU A 1076 -3.76 9.77 53.57
N LEU A 1077 -3.88 9.06 54.70
CA LEU A 1077 -5.17 8.68 55.28
C LEU A 1077 -6.00 9.90 55.70
N ARG A 1078 -5.36 10.91 56.31
CA ARG A 1078 -6.03 12.21 56.56
C ARG A 1078 -6.46 12.87 55.26
N HIS A 1079 -5.64 12.82 54.21
CA HIS A 1079 -6.02 13.38 52.91
C HIS A 1079 -7.26 12.70 52.34
N CYS A 1080 -7.29 11.35 52.33
CA CYS A 1080 -8.41 10.57 51.80
C CYS A 1080 -9.70 10.73 52.61
N LEU A 1081 -9.62 10.86 53.95
CA LEU A 1081 -10.80 10.83 54.83
C LEU A 1081 -11.22 12.21 55.34
N GLU A 1082 -10.28 13.12 55.59
CA GLU A 1082 -10.45 14.44 56.24
C GLU A 1082 -10.09 15.62 55.33
N GLY A 1083 -9.61 15.37 54.11
CA GLY A 1083 -9.16 16.39 53.16
C GLY A 1083 -10.22 17.44 52.84
N ARG A 1084 -9.81 18.57 52.26
CA ARG A 1084 -10.64 19.78 52.02
C ARG A 1084 -11.86 19.46 51.13
N GLN A 1085 -12.89 18.95 51.80
CA GLN A 1085 -14.28 18.69 51.44
C GLN A 1085 -14.54 17.54 50.43
N TYR A 1086 -14.51 16.29 50.91
CA TYR A 1086 -15.10 15.10 50.27
C TYR A 1086 -14.58 14.80 48.86
N GLN A 1087 -13.25 14.67 48.72
CA GLN A 1087 -12.56 14.49 47.44
C GLN A 1087 -13.06 13.29 46.61
N ALA A 1088 -13.73 12.32 47.23
CA ALA A 1088 -14.32 11.17 46.57
C ALA A 1088 -15.71 10.84 47.15
N ASP A 1089 -16.38 9.86 46.55
CA ASP A 1089 -17.74 9.46 46.89
C ASP A 1089 -17.82 8.59 48.17
N GLU A 1090 -19.04 8.32 48.63
CA GLU A 1090 -19.29 7.43 49.79
C GLU A 1090 -18.64 6.05 49.63
N LEU A 1091 -18.65 5.50 48.41
CA LEU A 1091 -18.08 4.19 48.10
C LEU A 1091 -16.56 4.17 48.32
N PHE A 1092 -15.84 5.20 47.90
CA PHE A 1092 -14.40 5.34 48.14
C PHE A 1092 -14.09 5.36 49.64
N HIS A 1093 -14.82 6.18 50.42
CA HIS A 1093 -14.64 6.24 51.86
C HIS A 1093 -14.90 4.87 52.51
N PHE A 1094 -15.93 4.15 52.08
CA PHE A 1094 -16.19 2.79 52.55
C PHE A 1094 -15.07 1.82 52.19
N CYS A 1095 -14.48 1.92 50.99
CA CYS A 1095 -13.35 1.10 50.58
C CYS A 1095 -12.13 1.31 51.48
N VAL A 1096 -11.77 2.57 51.74
CA VAL A 1096 -10.64 2.92 52.61
C VAL A 1096 -10.90 2.47 54.05
N LEU A 1097 -12.09 2.73 54.60
CA LEU A 1097 -12.46 2.32 55.96
C LEU A 1097 -12.49 0.79 56.11
N LYS A 1098 -12.99 0.07 55.11
CA LYS A 1098 -12.97 -1.40 55.08
C LYS A 1098 -11.54 -1.95 55.01
N TRP A 1099 -10.70 -1.39 54.15
CA TRP A 1099 -9.28 -1.74 54.07
C TRP A 1099 -8.57 -1.51 55.40
N MET A 1100 -8.86 -0.41 56.10
CA MET A 1100 -8.29 -0.14 57.43
C MET A 1100 -8.67 -1.21 58.45
N MET A 1101 -9.95 -1.61 58.50
CA MET A 1101 -10.40 -2.67 59.40
C MET A 1101 -9.71 -4.00 59.11
N GLN A 1102 -9.64 -4.39 57.82
CA GLN A 1102 -8.96 -5.60 57.38
C GLN A 1102 -7.45 -5.57 57.70
N SER A 1103 -6.85 -4.38 57.67
CA SER A 1103 -5.44 -4.15 57.99
C SER A 1103 -5.16 -4.04 59.49
N GLY A 1104 -6.18 -4.07 60.35
CA GLY A 1104 -6.05 -3.93 61.80
C GLY A 1104 -5.76 -2.49 62.27
N LEU A 1105 -6.01 -1.49 61.42
CA LEU A 1105 -5.87 -0.07 61.74
C LEU A 1105 -7.18 0.49 62.32
N PRO A 1106 -7.15 1.43 63.27
CA PRO A 1106 -8.37 1.97 63.89
C PRO A 1106 -9.05 3.03 62.97
N PRO A 1107 -10.18 2.71 62.31
CA PRO A 1107 -10.84 3.66 61.38
C PRO A 1107 -11.41 4.90 62.09
N TYR A 1108 -11.77 4.77 63.37
CA TYR A 1108 -12.37 5.81 64.19
C TYR A 1108 -11.43 6.96 64.57
N ARG A 1109 -10.13 6.85 64.24
CA ARG A 1109 -9.14 7.91 64.43
C ARG A 1109 -9.35 9.09 63.46
N TYR A 1110 -9.89 8.81 62.28
CA TYR A 1110 -10.06 9.80 61.21
C TYR A 1110 -11.51 10.28 61.12
N LYS A 1111 -11.70 11.54 60.75
CA LYS A 1111 -13.01 12.19 60.60
C LYS A 1111 -13.53 12.06 59.17
N SER A 1112 -14.37 11.05 58.91
CA SER A 1112 -15.13 10.92 57.66
C SER A 1112 -16.63 11.15 57.91
N PRO A 1113 -17.37 11.82 56.98
CA PRO A 1113 -18.81 12.01 57.11
C PRO A 1113 -19.60 10.68 57.06
N TYR A 1114 -19.04 9.66 56.39
CA TYR A 1114 -19.67 8.36 56.16
C TYR A 1114 -19.31 7.33 57.22
N LEU A 1115 -18.38 7.66 58.13
CA LEU A 1115 -17.87 6.74 59.15
C LEU A 1115 -18.96 6.20 60.06
N LYS A 1116 -19.89 7.05 60.51
CA LYS A 1116 -20.96 6.63 61.44
C LYS A 1116 -21.86 5.55 60.81
N ASN A 1117 -22.30 5.77 59.58
CA ASN A 1117 -23.15 4.82 58.85
C ASN A 1117 -22.39 3.52 58.55
N PHE A 1118 -21.13 3.64 58.13
CA PHE A 1118 -20.25 2.50 57.89
C PHE A 1118 -20.09 1.60 59.12
N LEU A 1119 -19.78 2.20 60.28
CA LEU A 1119 -19.60 1.48 61.54
C LEU A 1119 -20.90 0.83 62.04
N GLN A 1120 -22.06 1.44 61.79
CA GLN A 1120 -23.34 0.84 62.14
C GLN A 1120 -23.65 -0.43 61.32
N VAL A 1121 -23.28 -0.45 60.04
CA VAL A 1121 -23.45 -1.63 59.18
C VAL A 1121 -22.50 -2.75 59.62
N HIS A 1122 -21.23 -2.42 59.90
CA HIS A 1122 -20.19 -3.40 60.26
C HIS A 1122 -20.15 -3.77 61.75
N ALA A 1123 -20.99 -3.14 62.59
CA ALA A 1123 -21.18 -3.54 63.98
C ALA A 1123 -21.76 -4.97 64.12
N LYS A 1124 -22.29 -5.55 63.04
CA LYS A 1124 -22.66 -6.98 62.99
C LYS A 1124 -21.44 -7.91 62.97
N ASP A 1125 -20.35 -7.47 62.33
CA ASP A 1125 -19.14 -8.27 62.10
C ASP A 1125 -18.09 -8.07 63.22
N ASP A 1126 -17.85 -6.83 63.65
CA ASP A 1126 -17.08 -6.49 64.87
C ASP A 1126 -17.94 -5.68 65.83
N PRO A 1127 -18.66 -6.32 66.76
CA PRO A 1127 -19.58 -5.64 67.67
C PRO A 1127 -18.91 -4.57 68.55
N GLU A 1128 -17.62 -4.74 68.91
CA GLU A 1128 -16.93 -3.77 69.77
C GLU A 1128 -16.52 -2.48 69.05
N ILE A 1129 -16.58 -2.42 67.72
CA ILE A 1129 -16.02 -1.31 66.94
C ILE A 1129 -16.74 0.03 67.22
N LEU A 1130 -18.05 -0.01 67.41
CA LEU A 1130 -18.86 1.16 67.72
C LEU A 1130 -18.52 1.70 69.12
N CYS A 1131 -18.26 0.79 70.07
CA CYS A 1131 -17.84 1.16 71.42
C CYS A 1131 -16.47 1.83 71.42
N ARG A 1132 -15.50 1.30 70.66
CA ARG A 1132 -14.17 1.92 70.49
C ARG A 1132 -14.25 3.30 69.83
N TYR A 1133 -15.13 3.47 68.84
CA TYR A 1133 -15.41 4.78 68.22
C TYR A 1133 -15.98 5.81 69.21
N LEU A 1134 -16.94 5.41 70.04
CA LEU A 1134 -17.53 6.28 71.06
C LEU A 1134 -16.51 6.66 72.15
N GLN A 1135 -15.65 5.72 72.56
CA GLN A 1135 -14.53 5.98 73.47
C GLN A 1135 -13.55 7.01 72.89
N HIS A 1136 -13.15 6.85 71.62
CA HIS A 1136 -12.22 7.76 70.96
C HIS A 1136 -12.77 9.20 70.89
N ASN A 1137 -14.08 9.36 70.66
CA ASN A 1137 -14.73 10.67 70.62
C ASN A 1137 -15.10 11.24 72.01
N GLY A 1138 -14.69 10.60 73.10
CA GLY A 1138 -14.98 11.05 74.46
C GLY A 1138 -16.45 10.94 74.88
N ARG A 1139 -17.28 10.18 74.16
CA ARG A 1139 -18.71 9.95 74.47
C ARG A 1139 -18.86 8.76 75.42
N TRP A 1140 -18.30 8.91 76.63
CA TRP A 1140 -18.17 7.82 77.60
C TRP A 1140 -19.50 7.21 78.06
N ALA A 1141 -20.56 8.03 78.16
CA ALA A 1141 -21.89 7.59 78.56
C ALA A 1141 -22.49 6.58 77.57
N GLU A 1142 -22.43 6.90 76.28
CA GLU A 1142 -22.95 6.07 75.19
C GLU A 1142 -22.07 4.85 74.93
N ALA A 1143 -20.74 5.01 75.08
CA ALA A 1143 -19.81 3.89 75.02
C ALA A 1143 -20.11 2.86 76.12
N CYS A 1144 -20.38 3.32 77.35
CA CYS A 1144 -20.77 2.47 78.47
C CYS A 1144 -22.06 1.70 78.18
N ASP A 1145 -23.10 2.38 77.67
CA ASP A 1145 -24.36 1.74 77.32
C ASP A 1145 -24.20 0.70 76.20
N ALA A 1146 -23.38 1.01 75.17
CA ALA A 1146 -23.10 0.10 74.07
C ALA A 1146 -22.31 -1.15 74.53
N TYR A 1147 -21.33 -1.01 75.43
CA TYR A 1147 -20.66 -2.18 76.02
C TYR A 1147 -21.61 -3.02 76.89
N LEU A 1148 -22.55 -2.38 77.59
CA LEU A 1148 -23.57 -3.08 78.38
C LEU A 1148 -24.57 -3.84 77.49
N SER A 1149 -25.00 -3.28 76.36
CA SER A 1149 -25.84 -4.00 75.40
C SER A 1149 -25.11 -5.20 74.81
N LEU A 1150 -23.84 -5.05 74.42
CA LEU A 1150 -23.03 -6.17 73.92
C LEU A 1150 -22.78 -7.25 74.98
N ALA A 1151 -22.59 -6.86 76.24
CA ALA A 1151 -22.46 -7.80 77.34
C ALA A 1151 -23.77 -8.58 77.59
N ARG A 1152 -24.94 -7.98 77.35
CA ARG A 1152 -26.24 -8.67 77.44
C ARG A 1152 -26.45 -9.67 76.30
N ASP A 1153 -26.03 -9.32 75.09
CA ASP A 1153 -26.20 -10.15 73.88
C ASP A 1153 -25.10 -11.20 73.66
N SER A 1154 -24.05 -11.20 74.51
CA SER A 1154 -22.89 -12.09 74.43
C SER A 1154 -23.22 -13.60 74.48
N GLY A 1155 -24.38 -13.99 75.03
CA GLY A 1155 -24.87 -15.37 75.03
C GLY A 1155 -25.35 -15.90 73.66
N THR A 1156 -25.66 -14.99 72.73
CA THR A 1156 -26.24 -15.31 71.41
C THR A 1156 -25.25 -15.03 70.27
N ILE A 1157 -24.36 -14.03 70.42
CA ILE A 1157 -23.50 -13.51 69.35
C ILE A 1157 -22.24 -14.36 69.09
N TYR A 1158 -21.68 -15.03 70.10
CA TYR A 1158 -20.37 -15.72 69.98
C TYR A 1158 -20.43 -17.23 69.74
N ARG A 1159 -21.60 -17.79 69.39
CA ARG A 1159 -21.73 -19.22 69.01
C ARG A 1159 -21.21 -19.54 67.60
N VAL A 1160 -20.95 -18.54 66.77
CA VAL A 1160 -20.52 -18.73 65.38
C VAL A 1160 -19.20 -17.98 65.13
N GLY A 1161 -18.08 -18.67 65.36
CA GLY A 1161 -16.81 -18.42 64.66
C GLY A 1161 -16.08 -17.08 64.85
N GLY A 1162 -16.02 -16.52 66.06
CA GLY A 1162 -15.14 -15.38 66.37
C GLY A 1162 -13.68 -15.80 66.66
N PRO A 1163 -12.65 -14.96 66.39
CA PRO A 1163 -11.22 -15.32 66.46
C PRO A 1163 -10.63 -15.47 67.88
N SER A 1164 -11.46 -15.42 68.93
CA SER A 1164 -11.02 -15.51 70.32
C SER A 1164 -11.47 -16.83 70.95
N ASN A 1165 -10.50 -17.67 71.37
CA ASN A 1165 -10.68 -18.93 72.11
C ASN A 1165 -11.28 -18.78 73.54
N LEU A 1166 -12.06 -17.73 73.79
CA LEU A 1166 -12.63 -17.38 75.09
C LEU A 1166 -14.07 -17.91 75.20
N SER A 1167 -14.43 -18.48 76.35
CA SER A 1167 -15.82 -18.85 76.64
C SER A 1167 -16.73 -17.61 76.64
N GLY A 1168 -18.00 -17.77 76.23
CA GLY A 1168 -18.96 -16.65 76.17
C GLY A 1168 -19.05 -15.84 77.49
N SER A 1169 -18.92 -16.52 78.64
CA SER A 1169 -18.83 -15.88 79.96
C SER A 1169 -17.56 -15.05 80.18
N GLN A 1170 -16.41 -15.47 79.65
CA GLN A 1170 -15.15 -14.70 79.74
C GLN A 1170 -15.22 -13.43 78.91
N GLN A 1171 -15.84 -13.52 77.73
CA GLN A 1171 -16.04 -12.37 76.86
C GLN A 1171 -17.04 -11.37 77.43
N GLN A 1172 -18.11 -11.86 78.06
CA GLN A 1172 -19.07 -11.04 78.81
C GLN A 1172 -18.40 -10.25 79.95
N ILE A 1173 -17.54 -10.91 80.74
CA ILE A 1173 -16.79 -10.24 81.83
C ILE A 1173 -15.85 -9.17 81.26
N LEU A 1174 -15.15 -9.44 80.16
CA LEU A 1174 -14.25 -8.47 79.52
C LEU A 1174 -15.01 -7.23 79.01
N LEU A 1175 -16.20 -7.42 78.43
CA LEU A 1175 -17.08 -6.33 77.98
C LEU A 1175 -17.60 -5.50 79.16
N LEU A 1176 -17.99 -6.15 80.25
CA LEU A 1176 -18.41 -5.46 81.48
C LEU A 1176 -17.26 -4.70 82.15
N GLN A 1177 -16.04 -5.24 82.13
CA GLN A 1177 -14.83 -4.52 82.57
C GLN A 1177 -14.61 -3.24 81.75
N LYS A 1178 -14.74 -3.33 80.42
CA LYS A 1178 -14.65 -2.16 79.53
C LYS A 1178 -15.78 -1.15 79.80
N ALA A 1179 -17.01 -1.61 80.06
CA ALA A 1179 -18.13 -0.75 80.45
C ALA A 1179 -17.87 -0.02 81.78
N ALA A 1180 -17.34 -0.73 82.78
CA ALA A 1180 -16.99 -0.15 84.08
C ALA A 1180 -15.87 0.89 83.94
N MET A 1181 -14.88 0.66 83.06
CA MET A 1181 -13.85 1.66 82.74
C MET A 1181 -14.48 2.93 82.12
N CYS A 1182 -15.40 2.79 81.17
CA CYS A 1182 -16.11 3.94 80.57
C CYS A 1182 -16.94 4.72 81.61
N ALA A 1183 -17.63 4.04 82.53
CA ALA A 1183 -18.41 4.69 83.57
C ALA A 1183 -17.54 5.49 84.56
N ARG A 1184 -16.27 5.10 84.76
CA ARG A 1184 -15.31 5.83 85.61
C ARG A 1184 -14.70 7.08 84.95
N MET A 1185 -14.92 7.29 83.65
CA MET A 1185 -14.36 8.44 82.94
C MET A 1185 -15.13 9.74 83.25
N PRO A 1186 -14.43 10.90 83.28
CA PRO A 1186 -15.08 12.19 83.50
C PRO A 1186 -16.15 12.46 82.44
N HIS A 1187 -17.30 13.01 82.87
CA HIS A 1187 -18.49 13.31 82.05
C HIS A 1187 -19.30 12.09 81.55
N SER A 1188 -19.10 10.89 82.09
CA SER A 1188 -19.93 9.71 81.74
C SER A 1188 -21.35 9.76 82.31
N ASN A 1189 -21.54 10.39 83.48
CA ASN A 1189 -22.80 10.41 84.26
C ASN A 1189 -23.41 9.02 84.55
N ARG A 1190 -22.67 7.91 84.39
CA ARG A 1190 -23.13 6.53 84.65
C ARG A 1190 -22.57 6.02 85.98
N ARG A 1191 -23.40 5.33 86.76
CA ARG A 1191 -22.99 4.71 88.04
C ARG A 1191 -22.27 3.38 87.77
N VAL A 1192 -21.13 3.15 88.45
CA VAL A 1192 -20.27 1.98 88.24
C VAL A 1192 -20.76 0.79 89.07
N GLU A 1193 -21.34 1.03 90.26
CA GLU A 1193 -21.82 -0.01 91.19
C GLU A 1193 -22.74 -1.08 90.56
N PRO A 1194 -23.73 -0.76 89.70
CA PRO A 1194 -24.58 -1.77 89.07
C PRO A 1194 -23.81 -2.69 88.10
N ILE A 1195 -22.81 -2.15 87.41
CA ILE A 1195 -21.99 -2.88 86.43
C ILE A 1195 -21.08 -3.88 87.16
N LEU A 1196 -20.51 -3.47 88.30
CA LEU A 1196 -19.69 -4.35 89.14
C LEU A 1196 -20.51 -5.49 89.76
N ARG A 1197 -21.78 -5.25 90.14
CA ARG A 1197 -22.70 -6.31 90.60
C ARG A 1197 -22.98 -7.34 89.51
N MET A 1198 -23.30 -6.88 88.29
CA MET A 1198 -23.48 -7.77 87.14
C MET A 1198 -22.21 -8.59 86.84
N MET A 1199 -21.01 -8.00 86.98
CA MET A 1199 -19.76 -8.74 86.84
C MET A 1199 -19.62 -9.84 87.90
N THR A 1200 -19.93 -9.54 89.17
CA THR A 1200 -19.85 -10.52 90.26
C THR A 1200 -20.84 -11.68 90.09
N GLU A 1201 -22.05 -11.39 89.61
CA GLU A 1201 -23.09 -12.39 89.31
C GLU A 1201 -22.67 -13.34 88.17
N VAL A 1202 -22.12 -12.80 87.06
CA VAL A 1202 -21.62 -13.62 85.95
C VAL A 1202 -20.40 -14.45 86.36
N THR A 1203 -19.51 -13.93 87.21
CA THR A 1203 -18.40 -14.74 87.78
C THR A 1203 -18.88 -15.84 88.72
N ALA A 1204 -19.97 -15.62 89.47
CA ALA A 1204 -20.56 -16.62 90.37
C ALA A 1204 -21.28 -17.75 89.60
N MET A 1205 -22.04 -17.41 88.56
CA MET A 1205 -22.67 -18.41 87.68
C MET A 1205 -21.66 -19.31 86.96
N ARG A 1206 -20.47 -18.78 86.63
CA ARG A 1206 -19.37 -19.57 86.06
C ARG A 1206 -18.82 -20.60 87.04
N THR A 1207 -18.74 -20.27 88.34
CA THR A 1207 -18.31 -21.22 89.38
C THR A 1207 -19.35 -22.31 89.67
N GLU A 1208 -20.62 -22.04 89.39
CA GLU A 1208 -21.73 -23.02 89.50
C GLU A 1208 -21.83 -23.93 88.27
N SER A 1209 -21.68 -23.41 87.04
CA SER A 1209 -21.72 -24.26 85.83
C SER A 1209 -20.52 -25.20 85.69
N SER A 1210 -19.41 -24.95 86.40
CA SER A 1210 -18.28 -25.88 86.52
C SER A 1210 -18.51 -27.02 87.54
N ARG A 1211 -19.62 -27.00 88.30
CA ARG A 1211 -19.98 -28.03 89.28
C ARG A 1211 -21.04 -29.04 88.79
N GLU A 1212 -21.74 -28.78 87.69
CA GLU A 1212 -22.77 -29.66 87.11
C GLU A 1212 -22.29 -30.39 85.84
N THR A 1213 -21.31 -31.30 85.99
CA THR A 1213 -21.17 -32.51 85.16
C THR A 1213 -20.41 -33.59 85.95
N PRO A 1214 -21.10 -34.57 86.56
CA PRO A 1214 -20.46 -35.79 87.05
C PRO A 1214 -20.42 -36.87 85.95
N ASP A 1215 -19.29 -37.57 85.90
CA ASP A 1215 -18.90 -38.67 85.02
C ASP A 1215 -19.87 -39.88 85.01
N MET A 1216 -20.05 -40.50 83.82
CA MET A 1216 -20.07 -41.95 83.49
C MET A 1216 -20.68 -42.11 82.08
N HIS A 1217 -19.97 -42.50 81.01
CA HIS A 1217 -19.24 -43.74 80.84
C HIS A 1217 -18.09 -43.63 79.82
N SER A 1218 -17.04 -44.37 80.15
CA SER A 1218 -15.91 -44.82 79.33
C SER A 1218 -16.29 -45.66 78.09
N SER A 1219 -15.33 -45.75 77.16
CA SER A 1219 -15.18 -46.65 75.98
C SER A 1219 -15.47 -45.92 74.64
N ILE A 1220 -14.62 -45.86 73.61
CA ILE A 1220 -13.46 -46.65 73.18
C ILE A 1220 -12.62 -45.84 72.15
N ALA A 1221 -11.31 -46.10 72.17
CA ALA A 1221 -10.28 -45.97 71.11
C ALA A 1221 -9.79 -44.60 70.57
N ARG A 1222 -8.49 -44.39 70.80
CA ARG A 1222 -7.56 -43.56 70.01
C ARG A 1222 -7.06 -44.33 68.77
N ARG A 1223 -6.90 -43.61 67.64
CA ARG A 1223 -5.72 -43.51 66.72
C ARG A 1223 -6.16 -43.35 65.25
N PRO A 1224 -5.34 -42.74 64.37
CA PRO A 1224 -4.75 -41.41 64.47
C PRO A 1224 -4.93 -40.59 63.17
N LEU A 1225 -4.93 -39.26 63.24
CA LEU A 1225 -4.54 -38.41 62.11
C LEU A 1225 -3.70 -37.26 62.68
N SER A 1226 -2.48 -37.16 62.17
CA SER A 1226 -1.60 -35.98 62.25
C SER A 1226 -1.77 -35.15 61.00
#